data_AF-A0A924GJC6-F1
#
_entry.id   AF-A0A924GJC6-F1
#
_cell.length_a   1.000
_cell.length_b   1.000
_cell.length_c   1.000
_cell.angle_alpha   90.00
_cell.angle_beta   90.00
_cell.angle_gamma   90.00
#
_symmetry.space_group_name_H-M   'P 1'
#
loop_
_entity.id
_entity.type
_entity.pdbx_description
1 polymer ?
#
loop_
_entity_poly.entity_id
_entity_poly.type
_entity_poly.pdbx_seq_one_letter_code
_entity_poly.pdbx_strand_id
1 'polypeptide(L)'
;MESTFSRLRINGLDAPLGVASSTLRLSWVVSREIGETDQIVVVVANSLRKLLSVSDVSDGLHTLPGDARSLVLDPPATRRMYWRVGHRDNDHVTWSDPSHVTFAPDFAAEGACWVTHSDLVAGRPEGDTRSVWFALDIVADPSDTLTLLHLATPGVADVRVDGHSLGRNILGPGYSDLHREVSAATHDLGILLPGAHTVTVEVASGPYWISPTPERYSKFVGHHQAPALLALLEQFGESTRSTTTRADRTRTGRGATVAAHWYGGEDFDAGCVEPWHAREDVNAIDASRDRSPTVWWPEHPPIQVVDVLSEGDFVAGREGVVADFGVNIAGVPELRWRSSGADRVVRVFPAEQIDAQGVDQDSTGTPIFDSIRIPAGTEGVWSPRFTYHGFRYLEVRGAADLEVKAHVVRATNERSGTFTSGDAFLERLHTVVDRAVQGNMHSVFTDCPHREKFGWLEQLHFCFDALARNFNVEAHLRDMLHHMRQAQLTTGAVPSIVPEFCDFSGHGFQGDDDAFRFDVNWGGAIVHLPLDHYDQYGDLRVVEDNVEAMKGYLAYLRSRETDGLINFGLGDWIALDTSAPRELIASHGYMRVLDSAIRAAELMRDGEWLLELGERFAAVTIALREREHSSPSSSQTELVILVDLAERRNDVSAADLAFAHLLERIASDGDAFTVGEVTFGLLIDVLQRRGLGDLIYSTISRPDVPGYGMQLARGVTALAETWSAERLAVGEG
;
A
#
# COMPACT_ATOMS: atom_id res chain seq x y z
N MET A 1 19.28 -25.68 -19.38
CA MET A 1 19.03 -24.66 -20.41
C MET A 1 18.21 -23.57 -19.74
N GLU A 2 18.66 -22.32 -19.73
CA GLU A 2 17.83 -21.21 -19.24
C GLU A 2 16.55 -21.12 -20.09
N SER A 3 15.41 -20.88 -19.43
CA SER A 3 14.12 -20.64 -20.09
C SER A 3 14.20 -19.37 -20.94
N THR A 4 13.62 -19.40 -22.15
CA THR A 4 13.51 -18.21 -23.03
C THR A 4 12.67 -17.10 -22.38
N PHE A 5 11.70 -17.49 -21.56
CA PHE A 5 10.77 -16.59 -20.88
C PHE A 5 10.88 -16.73 -19.36
N SER A 6 10.74 -15.61 -18.66
CA SER A 6 10.63 -15.54 -17.21
C SER A 6 9.57 -14.53 -16.79
N ARG A 7 9.21 -14.51 -15.50
CA ARG A 7 8.25 -13.56 -14.92
C ARG A 7 6.94 -13.47 -15.71
N LEU A 8 6.31 -14.62 -15.93
CA LEU A 8 4.98 -14.70 -16.52
C LEU A 8 3.99 -14.08 -15.54
N ARG A 9 3.32 -13.00 -15.95
CA ARG A 9 2.42 -12.23 -15.08
C ARG A 9 1.06 -12.05 -15.70
N ILE A 10 0.07 -11.89 -14.84
CA ILE A 10 -1.33 -11.61 -15.18
C ILE A 10 -1.69 -10.35 -14.43
N ASN A 11 -1.95 -9.26 -15.15
CA ASN A 11 -2.12 -7.94 -14.56
C ASN A 11 -0.95 -7.61 -13.60
N GLY A 12 0.30 -7.93 -13.98
CA GLY A 12 1.48 -7.63 -13.15
C GLY A 12 1.69 -8.53 -11.92
N LEU A 13 0.82 -9.51 -11.67
CA LEU A 13 0.94 -10.49 -10.57
C LEU A 13 1.39 -11.86 -11.08
N ASP A 14 2.09 -12.61 -10.23
CA ASP A 14 2.40 -14.02 -10.48
C ASP A 14 1.24 -14.91 -9.98
N ALA A 15 0.73 -15.74 -10.89
CA ALA A 15 -0.37 -16.68 -10.68
C ALA A 15 -1.51 -16.21 -9.74
N PRO A 16 -2.14 -15.05 -9.99
CA PRO A 16 -3.10 -14.46 -9.06
C PRO A 16 -4.37 -15.29 -8.87
N LEU A 17 -4.98 -15.15 -7.69
CA LEU A 17 -6.21 -15.82 -7.31
C LEU A 17 -7.35 -14.81 -7.16
N GLY A 18 -8.54 -15.16 -7.65
CA GLY A 18 -9.73 -14.33 -7.50
C GLY A 18 -9.71 -13.02 -8.29
N VAL A 19 -9.13 -13.01 -9.48
CA VAL A 19 -9.09 -11.82 -10.34
C VAL A 19 -10.51 -11.47 -10.81
N ALA A 20 -10.93 -10.22 -10.58
CA ALA A 20 -12.24 -9.71 -11.02
C ALA A 20 -12.16 -8.72 -12.20
N SER A 21 -10.95 -8.38 -12.65
CA SER A 21 -10.76 -7.44 -13.76
C SER A 21 -11.49 -7.86 -15.02
N SER A 22 -12.13 -6.89 -15.66
CA SER A 22 -12.82 -7.05 -16.95
C SER A 22 -11.88 -7.30 -18.11
N THR A 23 -10.57 -7.07 -17.93
CA THR A 23 -9.52 -7.34 -18.91
C THR A 23 -8.29 -7.96 -18.25
N LEU A 24 -7.64 -8.89 -18.96
CA LEU A 24 -6.42 -9.56 -18.53
C LEU A 24 -5.26 -9.14 -19.41
N ARG A 25 -4.18 -8.69 -18.79
CA ARG A 25 -2.88 -8.50 -19.44
C ARG A 25 -1.94 -9.63 -19.03
N LEU A 26 -1.66 -10.52 -19.98
CA LEU A 26 -0.59 -11.50 -19.85
C LEU A 26 0.72 -10.82 -20.24
N SER A 27 1.75 -10.85 -19.41
CA SER A 27 3.06 -10.26 -19.72
C SER A 27 4.22 -11.19 -19.35
N TRP A 28 5.37 -10.98 -19.98
CA TRP A 28 6.56 -11.83 -19.81
C TRP A 28 7.86 -11.05 -20.02
N VAL A 29 8.91 -11.51 -19.37
CA VAL A 29 10.30 -11.07 -19.63
C VAL A 29 10.96 -12.06 -20.58
N VAL A 30 11.57 -11.54 -21.63
CA VAL A 30 12.35 -12.32 -22.59
C VAL A 30 13.82 -12.29 -22.18
N SER A 31 14.40 -13.47 -21.91
CA SER A 31 15.77 -13.60 -21.40
C SER A 31 16.83 -13.73 -22.49
N ARG A 32 16.43 -13.73 -23.77
CA ARG A 32 17.31 -13.87 -24.93
C ARG A 32 16.86 -12.95 -26.06
N GLU A 33 17.77 -12.64 -26.96
CA GLU A 33 17.45 -11.90 -28.17
C GLU A 33 16.56 -12.76 -29.07
N ILE A 34 15.44 -12.19 -29.52
CA ILE A 34 14.48 -12.80 -30.46
C ILE A 34 14.69 -12.11 -31.79
N GLY A 35 14.84 -12.88 -32.87
CA GLY A 35 15.06 -12.33 -34.21
C GLY A 35 13.85 -11.55 -34.71
N GLU A 36 14.08 -10.58 -35.59
CA GLU A 36 13.01 -9.73 -36.15
C GLU A 36 11.94 -10.52 -36.94
N THR A 37 12.28 -11.71 -37.43
CA THR A 37 11.36 -12.60 -38.17
C THR A 37 10.65 -13.63 -37.28
N ASP A 38 11.01 -13.71 -36.01
CA ASP A 38 10.48 -14.70 -35.08
C ASP A 38 9.09 -14.28 -34.58
N GLN A 39 8.35 -15.25 -34.07
CA GLN A 39 7.01 -15.01 -33.51
C GLN A 39 6.96 -15.38 -32.03
N ILE A 40 6.20 -14.59 -31.27
CA ILE A 40 5.72 -15.00 -29.96
C ILE A 40 4.38 -15.71 -30.12
N VAL A 41 4.21 -16.83 -29.42
CA VAL A 41 3.00 -17.62 -29.43
C VAL A 41 2.49 -17.75 -28.01
N VAL A 42 1.23 -17.40 -27.76
CA VAL A 42 0.58 -17.55 -26.45
C VAL A 42 -0.56 -18.55 -26.58
N VAL A 43 -0.69 -19.48 -25.63
CA VAL A 43 -1.82 -20.41 -25.57
C VAL A 43 -2.51 -20.26 -24.23
N VAL A 44 -3.84 -20.20 -24.24
CA VAL A 44 -4.70 -20.24 -23.06
C VAL A 44 -5.61 -21.46 -23.09
N ALA A 45 -5.91 -22.04 -21.92
CA ALA A 45 -6.83 -23.18 -21.80
C ALA A 45 -7.48 -23.25 -20.41
N ASN A 46 -8.63 -23.93 -20.31
CA ASN A 46 -9.35 -24.11 -19.04
C ASN A 46 -8.88 -25.30 -18.18
N SER A 47 -7.87 -26.05 -18.64
CA SER A 47 -7.19 -27.06 -17.84
C SER A 47 -5.75 -27.25 -18.29
N LEU A 48 -4.88 -27.64 -17.36
CA LEU A 48 -3.47 -27.93 -17.66
C LEU A 48 -3.32 -29.03 -18.71
N ARG A 49 -4.16 -30.08 -18.65
CA ARG A 49 -4.13 -31.19 -19.62
C ARG A 49 -4.34 -30.70 -21.06
N LYS A 50 -5.31 -29.81 -21.27
CA LYS A 50 -5.57 -29.22 -22.61
C LYS A 50 -4.45 -28.28 -23.06
N LEU A 51 -3.88 -27.50 -22.14
CA LEU A 51 -2.77 -26.60 -22.44
C LEU A 51 -1.54 -27.36 -23.00
N LEU A 52 -1.28 -28.56 -22.45
CA LEU A 52 -0.11 -29.36 -22.80
C LEU A 52 -0.30 -30.24 -24.05
N SER A 53 -1.53 -30.51 -24.50
CA SER A 53 -1.83 -31.35 -25.67
C SER A 53 -1.77 -30.59 -27.00
N VAL A 54 -0.70 -29.82 -27.23
CA VAL A 54 -0.47 -28.76 -28.27
C VAL A 54 -0.96 -29.07 -29.69
N SER A 55 -1.15 -30.34 -30.07
CA SER A 55 -1.71 -30.70 -31.37
C SER A 55 -3.19 -30.32 -31.58
N ASP A 56 -3.94 -30.05 -30.50
CA ASP A 56 -5.41 -29.85 -30.54
C ASP A 56 -5.87 -28.39 -30.33
N VAL A 57 -4.95 -27.42 -30.19
CA VAL A 57 -5.31 -26.05 -29.76
C VAL A 57 -5.25 -25.07 -30.93
N SER A 58 -6.21 -25.17 -31.86
CA SER A 58 -6.57 -24.00 -32.70
C SER A 58 -7.26 -22.92 -31.87
N ASP A 59 -8.02 -23.33 -30.85
CA ASP A 59 -8.85 -22.45 -30.03
C ASP A 59 -8.04 -21.90 -28.84
N GLY A 60 -7.77 -20.60 -28.82
CA GLY A 60 -6.99 -19.94 -27.75
C GLY A 60 -5.49 -19.79 -28.03
N LEU A 61 -5.05 -20.05 -29.27
CA LEU A 61 -3.70 -19.74 -29.76
C LEU A 61 -3.64 -18.30 -30.29
N HIS A 62 -2.70 -17.52 -29.78
CA HIS A 62 -2.41 -16.16 -30.25
C HIS A 62 -1.00 -16.11 -30.82
N THR A 63 -0.83 -15.52 -32.00
CA THR A 63 0.47 -15.29 -32.62
C THR A 63 0.74 -13.79 -32.66
N LEU A 64 1.89 -13.38 -32.15
CA LEU A 64 2.31 -11.99 -31.96
C LEU A 64 3.69 -11.77 -32.60
N PRO A 65 4.03 -10.51 -32.91
CA PRO A 65 5.39 -10.13 -33.29
C PRO A 65 6.45 -10.56 -32.25
N GLY A 66 7.69 -10.81 -32.69
CA GLY A 66 8.82 -11.23 -31.82
C GLY A 66 9.19 -10.23 -30.71
N ASP A 67 8.87 -8.95 -30.90
CA ASP A 67 9.08 -7.88 -29.94
C ASP A 67 7.92 -7.69 -28.94
N ALA A 68 6.84 -8.46 -29.06
CA ALA A 68 5.73 -8.41 -28.11
C ALA A 68 6.19 -8.80 -26.68
N ARG A 69 5.70 -8.05 -25.68
CA ARG A 69 5.96 -8.28 -24.25
C ARG A 69 4.69 -8.54 -23.43
N SER A 70 3.53 -8.35 -24.05
CA SER A 70 2.25 -8.64 -23.41
C SER A 70 1.16 -8.95 -24.43
N LEU A 71 0.08 -9.57 -23.95
CA LEU A 71 -1.17 -9.80 -24.66
C LEU A 71 -2.33 -9.38 -23.75
N VAL A 72 -3.24 -8.56 -24.27
CA VAL A 72 -4.50 -8.22 -23.59
C VAL A 72 -5.64 -9.09 -24.14
N LEU A 73 -6.47 -9.63 -23.25
CA LEU A 73 -7.60 -10.48 -23.59
C LEU A 73 -8.75 -10.34 -22.56
N ASP A 74 -9.96 -10.64 -22.99
CA ASP A 74 -11.12 -10.69 -22.10
C ASP A 74 -11.04 -11.94 -21.20
N PRO A 75 -11.45 -11.84 -19.92
CA PRO A 75 -11.49 -12.99 -19.03
C PRO A 75 -12.48 -14.04 -19.56
N PRO A 76 -12.12 -15.34 -19.56
CA PRO A 76 -13.03 -16.39 -19.96
C PRO A 76 -14.16 -16.57 -18.94
N ALA A 77 -15.29 -17.14 -19.36
CA ALA A 77 -16.41 -17.47 -18.47
C ALA A 77 -16.12 -18.62 -17.47
N THR A 78 -14.90 -19.15 -17.45
CA THR A 78 -14.46 -20.25 -16.58
C THR A 78 -13.86 -19.72 -15.29
N ARG A 79 -14.01 -20.42 -14.16
CA ARG A 79 -13.38 -20.08 -12.87
C ARG A 79 -11.84 -20.14 -12.85
N ARG A 80 -11.23 -20.85 -13.81
CA ARG A 80 -9.77 -21.04 -13.90
C ARG A 80 -9.28 -20.99 -15.33
N MET A 81 -8.13 -20.37 -15.54
CA MET A 81 -7.41 -20.36 -16.81
C MET A 81 -5.95 -20.72 -16.58
N TYR A 82 -5.39 -21.50 -17.49
CA TYR A 82 -3.96 -21.80 -17.60
C TYR A 82 -3.44 -21.21 -18.89
N TRP A 83 -2.19 -20.77 -18.90
CA TRP A 83 -1.55 -20.22 -20.08
C TRP A 83 -0.06 -20.48 -20.11
N ARG A 84 0.55 -20.31 -21.28
CA ARG A 84 2.00 -20.28 -21.44
C ARG A 84 2.38 -19.53 -22.71
N VAL A 85 3.62 -19.07 -22.76
CA VAL A 85 4.19 -18.35 -23.89
C VAL A 85 5.29 -19.18 -24.55
N GLY A 86 5.45 -19.04 -25.86
CA GLY A 86 6.43 -19.76 -26.64
C GLY A 86 7.07 -18.87 -27.70
N HIS A 87 8.32 -19.17 -28.03
CA HIS A 87 9.09 -18.53 -29.09
C HIS A 87 9.10 -19.47 -30.29
N ARG A 88 8.62 -18.99 -31.44
CA ARG A 88 8.59 -19.75 -32.70
C ARG A 88 9.71 -19.28 -33.61
N ASP A 89 10.63 -20.19 -33.92
CA ASP A 89 11.72 -20.04 -34.89
C ASP A 89 11.69 -21.23 -35.87
N ASN A 90 11.64 -20.96 -37.18
CA ASN A 90 11.67 -21.96 -38.26
C ASN A 90 10.73 -23.17 -38.01
N ASP A 91 9.46 -22.90 -37.69
CA ASP A 91 8.38 -23.85 -37.34
C ASP A 91 8.55 -24.64 -36.03
N HIS A 92 9.63 -24.42 -35.27
CA HIS A 92 9.82 -24.96 -33.94
C HIS A 92 9.36 -23.98 -32.87
N VAL A 93 8.60 -24.44 -31.86
CA VAL A 93 8.15 -23.62 -30.74
C VAL A 93 8.81 -24.08 -29.43
N THR A 94 9.56 -23.17 -28.80
CA THR A 94 10.11 -23.37 -27.46
C THR A 94 9.19 -22.73 -26.43
N TRP A 95 8.57 -23.54 -25.57
CA TRP A 95 7.58 -23.09 -24.57
C TRP A 95 8.21 -22.75 -23.22
N SER A 96 7.60 -21.79 -22.53
CA SER A 96 7.77 -21.57 -21.09
C SER A 96 7.08 -22.67 -20.27
N ASP A 97 7.37 -22.67 -18.96
CA ASP A 97 6.50 -23.33 -18.00
C ASP A 97 5.09 -22.69 -17.99
N PRO A 98 4.03 -23.47 -17.73
CA PRO A 98 2.68 -22.93 -17.56
C PRO A 98 2.53 -22.01 -16.35
N SER A 99 1.70 -20.99 -16.51
CA SER A 99 1.15 -20.16 -15.43
C SER A 99 -0.38 -20.26 -15.42
N HIS A 100 -1.05 -19.70 -14.42
CA HIS A 100 -2.49 -19.82 -14.23
C HIS A 100 -3.10 -18.62 -13.51
N VAL A 101 -4.42 -18.52 -13.54
CA VAL A 101 -5.23 -17.56 -12.78
C VAL A 101 -6.54 -18.21 -12.37
N THR A 102 -7.07 -17.78 -11.22
CA THR A 102 -8.47 -18.03 -10.86
C THR A 102 -9.27 -16.74 -10.82
N PHE A 103 -10.55 -16.82 -11.13
CA PHE A 103 -11.42 -15.66 -11.26
C PHE A 103 -12.34 -15.52 -10.05
N ALA A 104 -12.62 -14.27 -9.68
CA ALA A 104 -13.54 -13.96 -8.59
C ALA A 104 -14.93 -14.58 -8.83
N PRO A 105 -15.58 -15.11 -7.77
CA PRO A 105 -16.98 -15.50 -7.82
C PRO A 105 -17.91 -14.29 -7.82
N ASP A 106 -19.11 -14.51 -8.35
CA ASP A 106 -20.26 -13.68 -8.02
C ASP A 106 -20.92 -14.30 -6.78
N PHE A 107 -20.62 -13.73 -5.60
CA PHE A 107 -21.16 -14.22 -4.33
C PHE A 107 -22.68 -14.32 -4.33
N ALA A 108 -23.39 -13.37 -4.94
CA ALA A 108 -24.84 -13.34 -4.94
C ALA A 108 -25.41 -14.42 -5.87
N ALA A 109 -24.81 -14.63 -7.04
CA ALA A 109 -25.19 -15.71 -7.95
C ALA A 109 -24.97 -17.10 -7.35
N GLU A 110 -23.93 -17.27 -6.52
CA GLU A 110 -23.66 -18.50 -5.76
C GLU A 110 -24.54 -18.61 -4.48
N GLY A 111 -25.37 -17.59 -4.21
CA GLY A 111 -26.30 -17.57 -3.08
C GLY A 111 -25.61 -17.49 -1.73
N ALA A 112 -24.45 -16.81 -1.64
CA ALA A 112 -23.84 -16.40 -0.39
C ALA A 112 -24.56 -15.18 0.19
N CYS A 113 -24.67 -15.14 1.52
CA CYS A 113 -25.27 -14.03 2.25
C CYS A 113 -24.25 -13.42 3.21
N TRP A 114 -24.35 -12.10 3.41
CA TRP A 114 -23.69 -11.44 4.52
C TRP A 114 -24.22 -12.01 5.84
N VAL A 115 -23.31 -12.45 6.70
CA VAL A 115 -23.62 -12.94 8.04
C VAL A 115 -22.82 -12.18 9.10
N THR A 116 -23.38 -12.02 10.29
CA THR A 116 -22.70 -11.40 11.43
C THR A 116 -23.05 -12.10 12.75
N HIS A 117 -22.31 -11.77 13.81
CA HIS A 117 -22.60 -12.22 15.16
C HIS A 117 -23.81 -11.47 15.74
N SER A 118 -24.64 -12.13 16.56
CA SER A 118 -25.88 -11.54 17.09
C SER A 118 -25.66 -10.23 17.85
N ASP A 119 -24.55 -10.12 18.58
CA ASP A 119 -24.18 -8.91 19.32
C ASP A 119 -23.81 -7.71 18.44
N LEU A 120 -23.60 -7.92 17.13
CA LEU A 120 -23.17 -6.89 16.18
C LEU A 120 -24.29 -6.45 15.22
N VAL A 121 -25.49 -7.03 15.34
CA VAL A 121 -26.62 -6.78 14.42
C VAL A 121 -27.07 -5.33 14.44
N ALA A 122 -27.07 -4.68 15.60
CA ALA A 122 -27.42 -3.25 15.72
C ALA A 122 -26.21 -2.32 15.46
N GLY A 123 -25.16 -2.83 14.82
CA GLY A 123 -23.82 -2.24 14.87
C GLY A 123 -23.01 -2.78 16.06
N ARG A 124 -21.78 -2.31 16.19
CA ARG A 124 -20.85 -2.75 17.22
C ARG A 124 -21.01 -1.87 18.48
N PRO A 125 -21.18 -2.45 19.69
CA PRO A 125 -21.30 -1.66 20.92
C PRO A 125 -20.08 -0.75 21.14
N GLU A 126 -20.30 0.44 21.70
CA GLU A 126 -19.21 1.37 22.03
C GLU A 126 -18.21 0.73 23.00
N GLY A 127 -16.92 0.79 22.67
CA GLY A 127 -15.84 0.19 23.45
C GLY A 127 -15.66 -1.33 23.27
N ASP A 128 -16.56 -2.03 22.57
CA ASP A 128 -16.31 -3.43 22.18
C ASP A 128 -15.24 -3.43 21.10
N THR A 129 -14.08 -4.05 21.34
CA THR A 129 -13.00 -4.25 20.36
C THR A 129 -12.65 -5.73 20.18
N ARG A 130 -13.44 -6.65 20.76
CA ARG A 130 -13.23 -8.10 20.67
C ARG A 130 -13.50 -8.68 19.28
N SER A 131 -12.65 -9.58 18.80
CA SER A 131 -12.89 -10.26 17.53
C SER A 131 -14.13 -11.19 17.57
N VAL A 132 -14.66 -11.51 16.40
CA VAL A 132 -15.68 -12.54 16.19
C VAL A 132 -15.17 -13.58 15.22
N TRP A 133 -15.59 -14.83 15.34
CA TRP A 133 -15.23 -15.87 14.37
C TRP A 133 -16.46 -16.43 13.67
N PHE A 134 -16.27 -16.96 12.48
CA PHE A 134 -17.27 -17.66 11.69
C PHE A 134 -16.72 -19.03 11.27
N ALA A 135 -17.56 -20.06 11.29
CA ALA A 135 -17.18 -21.41 10.91
C ALA A 135 -18.07 -21.95 9.79
N LEU A 136 -17.43 -22.52 8.77
CA LEU A 136 -18.07 -23.25 7.67
C LEU A 136 -17.55 -24.69 7.67
N ASP A 137 -18.48 -25.65 7.72
CA ASP A 137 -18.15 -27.07 7.68
C ASP A 137 -18.26 -27.57 6.22
N ILE A 138 -17.22 -28.25 5.74
CA ILE A 138 -17.14 -28.81 4.38
C ILE A 138 -16.74 -30.29 4.40
N VAL A 139 -16.97 -30.98 3.28
CA VAL A 139 -16.55 -32.37 3.09
C VAL A 139 -15.68 -32.47 1.84
N ALA A 140 -14.42 -32.80 2.02
CA ALA A 140 -13.46 -33.02 0.95
C ALA A 140 -13.62 -34.43 0.34
N ASP A 141 -13.58 -34.51 -0.99
CA ASP A 141 -13.67 -35.76 -1.76
C ASP A 141 -12.29 -36.15 -2.31
N PRO A 142 -11.99 -37.45 -2.51
CA PRO A 142 -10.73 -37.87 -3.14
C PRO A 142 -10.47 -37.30 -4.53
N SER A 143 -11.50 -36.83 -5.24
CA SER A 143 -11.38 -36.19 -6.55
C SER A 143 -11.08 -34.68 -6.49
N ASP A 144 -11.15 -34.05 -5.30
CA ASP A 144 -10.82 -32.64 -5.15
C ASP A 144 -9.31 -32.41 -5.43
N THR A 145 -9.02 -31.41 -6.24
CA THR A 145 -7.67 -31.04 -6.72
C THR A 145 -7.23 -29.66 -6.26
N LEU A 146 -8.16 -28.86 -5.74
CA LEU A 146 -7.93 -27.52 -5.20
C LEU A 146 -9.16 -27.10 -4.39
N THR A 147 -8.94 -26.46 -3.24
CA THR A 147 -9.99 -25.79 -2.47
C THR A 147 -9.64 -24.31 -2.30
N LEU A 148 -10.54 -23.42 -2.70
CA LEU A 148 -10.38 -21.97 -2.53
C LEU A 148 -11.43 -21.44 -1.57
N LEU A 149 -11.01 -20.55 -0.66
CA LEU A 149 -11.89 -19.70 0.12
C LEU A 149 -11.89 -18.30 -0.48
N HIS A 150 -13.04 -17.87 -0.97
CA HIS A 150 -13.34 -16.50 -1.33
C HIS A 150 -14.05 -15.84 -0.16
N LEU A 151 -13.56 -14.71 0.32
CA LEU A 151 -14.21 -13.96 1.40
C LEU A 151 -14.18 -12.46 1.16
N ALA A 152 -15.20 -11.76 1.65
CA ALA A 152 -15.22 -10.31 1.83
C ALA A 152 -15.63 -10.00 3.27
N THR A 153 -14.95 -9.04 3.89
CA THR A 153 -15.22 -8.66 5.27
C THR A 153 -14.87 -7.19 5.54
N PRO A 154 -15.76 -6.40 6.16
CA PRO A 154 -15.42 -5.10 6.74
C PRO A 154 -14.56 -5.31 7.98
N GLY A 155 -13.25 -5.38 7.77
CA GLY A 155 -12.27 -5.59 8.82
C GLY A 155 -11.05 -6.32 8.30
N VAL A 156 -10.38 -7.00 9.22
CA VAL A 156 -9.20 -7.84 8.94
C VAL A 156 -9.48 -9.26 9.41
N ALA A 157 -9.05 -10.25 8.61
CA ALA A 157 -9.37 -11.65 8.82
C ALA A 157 -8.13 -12.54 9.01
N ASP A 158 -8.26 -13.52 9.92
CA ASP A 158 -7.36 -14.68 10.07
C ASP A 158 -8.12 -15.94 9.69
N VAL A 159 -7.56 -16.73 8.76
CA VAL A 159 -8.21 -17.93 8.21
C VAL A 159 -7.49 -19.19 8.70
N ARG A 160 -8.27 -20.17 9.14
CA ARG A 160 -7.78 -21.44 9.69
C ARG A 160 -8.56 -22.62 9.12
N VAL A 161 -7.90 -23.77 8.97
CA VAL A 161 -8.51 -25.06 8.61
C VAL A 161 -8.24 -26.04 9.75
N ASP A 162 -9.30 -26.58 10.35
CA ASP A 162 -9.24 -27.48 11.51
C ASP A 162 -8.39 -26.93 12.68
N GLY A 163 -8.47 -25.61 12.90
CA GLY A 163 -7.71 -24.90 13.93
C GLY A 163 -6.28 -24.53 13.53
N HIS A 164 -5.78 -25.00 12.39
CA HIS A 164 -4.46 -24.62 11.89
C HIS A 164 -4.55 -23.36 11.04
N SER A 165 -3.82 -22.30 11.44
CA SER A 165 -3.71 -21.09 10.64
C SER A 165 -3.15 -21.40 9.26
N LEU A 166 -3.68 -20.75 8.23
CA LEU A 166 -3.05 -20.74 6.91
C LEU A 166 -1.71 -20.02 6.93
N GLY A 167 -1.48 -19.11 7.90
CA GLY A 167 -0.19 -18.47 8.20
C GLY A 167 0.44 -17.65 7.08
N ARG A 168 -0.22 -17.54 5.91
CA ARG A 168 0.33 -16.90 4.72
C ARG A 168 0.08 -15.40 4.71
N ASN A 169 -1.19 -15.00 4.78
CA ASN A 169 -1.61 -13.61 4.66
C ASN A 169 -2.07 -13.09 6.01
N ILE A 170 -1.71 -11.85 6.33
CA ILE A 170 -2.19 -11.11 7.51
C ILE A 170 -2.75 -9.77 7.07
N LEU A 171 -3.61 -9.15 7.89
CA LEU A 171 -4.22 -7.85 7.61
C LEU A 171 -5.05 -7.78 6.30
N GLY A 172 -5.35 -8.92 5.68
CA GLY A 172 -6.24 -9.02 4.53
C GLY A 172 -7.72 -8.94 4.95
N PRO A 173 -8.64 -8.57 4.05
CA PRO A 173 -8.49 -8.39 2.61
C PRO A 173 -7.95 -7.01 2.15
N GLY A 174 -7.54 -6.15 3.09
CA GLY A 174 -6.91 -4.86 2.80
C GLY A 174 -7.88 -3.67 2.86
N TYR A 175 -7.33 -2.47 2.68
CA TYR A 175 -8.07 -1.21 2.72
C TYR A 175 -9.10 -1.07 1.58
N SER A 176 -10.21 -0.37 1.82
CA SER A 176 -11.19 0.05 0.80
C SER A 176 -11.78 1.41 1.17
N ASP A 177 -12.67 1.97 0.35
CA ASP A 177 -13.59 3.00 0.84
C ASP A 177 -14.45 2.39 1.96
N LEU A 178 -14.21 2.80 3.20
CA LEU A 178 -14.82 2.18 4.38
C LEU A 178 -16.34 2.41 4.44
N HIS A 179 -16.89 3.38 3.71
CA HIS A 179 -18.31 3.71 3.69
C HIS A 179 -19.08 2.96 2.60
N ARG A 180 -18.43 2.66 1.46
CA ARG A 180 -19.10 2.19 0.25
C ARG A 180 -18.68 0.81 -0.20
N GLU A 181 -17.43 0.43 0.07
CA GLU A 181 -16.84 -0.80 -0.41
C GLU A 181 -16.41 -1.71 0.73
N VAL A 182 -16.25 -2.99 0.40
CA VAL A 182 -15.57 -3.97 1.25
C VAL A 182 -14.64 -4.79 0.36
N SER A 183 -13.36 -4.85 0.74
CA SER A 183 -12.37 -5.65 0.03
C SER A 183 -12.66 -7.14 0.19
N ALA A 184 -12.37 -7.88 -0.88
CA ALA A 184 -12.41 -9.33 -0.92
C ALA A 184 -11.01 -9.92 -1.11
N ALA A 185 -10.84 -11.18 -0.71
CA ALA A 185 -9.62 -11.93 -0.94
C ALA A 185 -9.94 -13.39 -1.27
N THR A 186 -9.00 -14.03 -1.97
CA THR A 186 -9.04 -15.46 -2.24
C THR A 186 -7.85 -16.14 -1.55
N HIS A 187 -8.15 -17.15 -0.73
CA HIS A 187 -7.17 -17.99 -0.06
C HIS A 187 -7.15 -19.38 -0.68
N ASP A 188 -5.96 -19.86 -1.01
CA ASP A 188 -5.72 -21.25 -1.40
C ASP A 188 -5.60 -22.14 -0.14
N LEU A 189 -6.55 -23.05 0.05
CA LEU A 189 -6.55 -24.02 1.13
C LEU A 189 -5.83 -25.33 0.74
N GLY A 190 -5.34 -25.42 -0.49
CA GLY A 190 -4.69 -26.60 -1.04
C GLY A 190 -5.65 -27.77 -1.28
N ILE A 191 -5.08 -28.97 -1.30
CA ILE A 191 -5.83 -30.23 -1.38
C ILE A 191 -6.04 -30.73 0.05
N LEU A 192 -7.30 -30.81 0.46
CA LEU A 192 -7.69 -31.33 1.77
C LEU A 192 -7.77 -32.86 1.75
N LEU A 193 -7.55 -33.48 2.91
CA LEU A 193 -7.71 -34.93 3.03
C LEU A 193 -9.19 -35.31 2.87
N PRO A 194 -9.53 -36.47 2.29
CA PRO A 194 -10.94 -36.87 2.19
C PRO A 194 -11.59 -36.97 3.58
N GLY A 195 -12.71 -36.28 3.79
CA GLY A 195 -13.38 -36.23 5.09
C GLY A 195 -13.98 -34.87 5.43
N ALA A 196 -14.45 -34.74 6.67
CA ALA A 196 -15.03 -33.51 7.19
C ALA A 196 -13.92 -32.55 7.67
N HIS A 197 -14.07 -31.28 7.33
CA HIS A 197 -13.19 -30.19 7.74
C HIS A 197 -14.00 -28.98 8.19
N THR A 198 -13.43 -28.17 9.07
CA THR A 198 -14.00 -26.87 9.45
C THR A 198 -13.04 -25.75 9.05
N VAL A 199 -13.54 -24.84 8.21
CA VAL A 199 -12.86 -23.58 7.87
C VAL A 199 -13.35 -22.50 8.82
N THR A 200 -12.43 -21.86 9.53
CA THR A 200 -12.72 -20.79 10.49
C THR A 200 -12.14 -19.47 10.00
N VAL A 201 -12.92 -18.40 10.11
CA VAL A 201 -12.49 -17.03 9.80
C VAL A 201 -12.71 -16.17 11.03
N GLU A 202 -11.64 -15.76 11.71
CA GLU A 202 -11.69 -14.77 12.79
C GLU A 202 -11.54 -13.37 12.22
N VAL A 203 -12.45 -12.46 12.57
CA VAL A 203 -12.55 -11.10 12.06
C VAL A 203 -12.47 -10.09 13.19
N ALA A 204 -11.60 -9.11 13.03
CA ALA A 204 -11.55 -7.88 13.84
C ALA A 204 -11.89 -6.65 12.99
N SER A 205 -12.18 -5.52 13.63
CA SER A 205 -12.66 -4.30 12.96
C SER A 205 -11.71 -3.73 11.91
N GLY A 206 -10.39 -3.90 12.09
CA GLY A 206 -9.40 -3.15 11.32
C GLY A 206 -9.71 -1.64 11.31
N PRO A 207 -9.52 -0.94 10.18
CA PRO A 207 -9.83 0.48 10.06
C PRO A 207 -11.35 0.79 9.94
N TYR A 208 -12.21 -0.21 9.69
CA TYR A 208 -13.65 0.01 9.42
C TYR A 208 -14.45 0.46 10.65
N TRP A 209 -13.94 0.18 11.85
CA TRP A 209 -14.60 0.54 13.10
C TRP A 209 -13.58 0.80 14.21
N ILE A 210 -13.28 2.08 14.44
CA ILE A 210 -12.37 2.57 15.47
C ILE A 210 -13.18 3.38 16.48
N SER A 211 -13.35 2.84 17.68
CA SER A 211 -14.05 3.51 18.78
C SER A 211 -13.09 4.23 19.71
N PRO A 212 -13.52 5.32 20.37
CA PRO A 212 -12.71 5.98 21.39
C PRO A 212 -12.36 4.98 22.49
N THR A 213 -11.07 4.73 22.67
CA THR A 213 -10.56 3.81 23.69
C THR A 213 -9.62 4.61 24.59
N PRO A 214 -10.07 5.14 25.75
CA PRO A 214 -9.29 6.10 26.53
C PRO A 214 -7.88 5.64 26.95
N GLU A 215 -7.65 4.33 26.98
CA GLU A 215 -6.38 3.70 27.33
C GLU A 215 -5.51 3.33 26.12
N ARG A 216 -5.87 3.78 24.90
CA ARG A 216 -5.16 3.47 23.65
C ARG A 216 -5.15 4.65 22.69
N TYR A 217 -4.08 4.76 21.91
CA TYR A 217 -3.96 5.73 20.84
C TYR A 217 -4.91 5.43 19.68
N SER A 218 -5.47 6.50 19.09
CA SER A 218 -6.22 6.50 17.84
C SER A 218 -5.87 7.76 17.05
N LYS A 219 -5.48 7.63 15.77
CA LYS A 219 -5.33 8.80 14.88
C LYS A 219 -6.69 9.43 14.54
N PHE A 220 -7.73 8.61 14.39
CA PHE A 220 -9.10 9.07 14.19
C PHE A 220 -10.12 8.12 14.85
N VAL A 221 -11.38 8.56 14.94
CA VAL A 221 -12.52 7.76 15.41
C VAL A 221 -13.54 7.70 14.28
N GLY A 222 -14.01 6.50 13.95
CA GLY A 222 -14.92 6.27 12.84
C GLY A 222 -15.66 4.95 12.97
N HIS A 223 -16.98 4.98 12.79
CA HIS A 223 -17.87 3.81 12.92
C HIS A 223 -18.53 3.54 11.56
N HIS A 224 -17.77 3.02 10.60
CA HIS A 224 -18.24 2.89 9.21
C HIS A 224 -19.03 1.59 9.03
N GLN A 225 -18.38 0.44 9.28
CA GLN A 225 -18.98 -0.88 9.10
C GLN A 225 -18.50 -1.83 10.20
N ALA A 226 -19.43 -2.41 10.96
CA ALA A 226 -19.06 -3.44 11.96
C ALA A 226 -18.57 -4.73 11.27
N PRO A 227 -17.87 -5.65 11.96
CA PRO A 227 -17.48 -6.94 11.40
C PRO A 227 -18.64 -7.78 10.86
N ALA A 228 -18.45 -8.39 9.70
CA ALA A 228 -19.37 -9.32 9.05
C ALA A 228 -18.59 -10.21 8.07
N LEU A 229 -19.18 -11.30 7.59
CA LEU A 229 -18.56 -12.19 6.61
C LEU A 229 -19.49 -12.46 5.44
N LEU A 230 -18.95 -12.35 4.23
CA LEU A 230 -19.50 -12.94 3.02
C LEU A 230 -18.46 -13.91 2.50
N ALA A 231 -18.78 -15.21 2.40
CA ALA A 231 -17.81 -16.18 1.93
C ALA A 231 -18.39 -17.31 1.08
N LEU A 232 -17.53 -17.84 0.22
CA LEU A 232 -17.75 -18.97 -0.66
C LEU A 232 -16.50 -19.86 -0.63
N LEU A 233 -16.69 -21.13 -0.33
CA LEU A 233 -15.69 -22.19 -0.48
C LEU A 233 -15.96 -22.94 -1.79
N GLU A 234 -15.02 -22.92 -2.72
CA GLU A 234 -15.07 -23.70 -3.97
C GLU A 234 -14.09 -24.87 -3.90
N GLN A 235 -14.59 -26.09 -4.08
CA GLN A 235 -13.81 -27.34 -4.19
C GLN A 235 -13.82 -27.80 -5.64
N PHE A 236 -12.65 -27.80 -6.29
CA PHE A 236 -12.49 -28.15 -7.70
C PHE A 236 -12.08 -29.62 -7.87
N GLY A 237 -12.92 -30.46 -8.47
CA GLY A 237 -12.60 -31.86 -8.82
C GLY A 237 -13.15 -32.25 -10.19
N GLU A 238 -13.75 -33.44 -10.29
CA GLU A 238 -14.52 -33.83 -11.50
C GLU A 238 -15.73 -32.91 -11.72
N SER A 239 -16.28 -32.38 -10.64
CA SER A 239 -17.22 -31.25 -10.64
C SER A 239 -16.79 -30.24 -9.57
N THR A 240 -17.17 -28.97 -9.77
CA THR A 240 -16.96 -27.94 -8.75
C THR A 240 -18.11 -27.98 -7.74
N ARG A 241 -17.79 -28.01 -6.45
CA ARG A 241 -18.76 -27.93 -5.35
C ARG A 241 -18.55 -26.64 -4.58
N SER A 242 -19.63 -26.03 -4.12
CA SER A 242 -19.62 -24.79 -3.37
C SER A 242 -20.29 -24.89 -2.01
N THR A 243 -19.72 -24.22 -1.00
CA THR A 243 -20.34 -23.97 0.31
C THR A 243 -20.28 -22.49 0.62
N THR A 244 -21.41 -21.87 1.00
CA THR A 244 -21.51 -20.42 1.20
C THR A 244 -21.96 -20.04 2.60
N THR A 245 -21.66 -18.80 2.99
CA THR A 245 -22.19 -18.21 4.24
C THR A 245 -23.70 -18.04 4.16
N ARG A 246 -24.40 -18.58 5.16
CA ARG A 246 -25.83 -18.40 5.42
C ARG A 246 -26.11 -18.48 6.91
N ALA A 247 -27.11 -17.73 7.38
CA ALA A 247 -27.46 -17.67 8.81
C ALA A 247 -27.78 -19.05 9.42
N ASP A 248 -28.42 -19.94 8.65
CA ASP A 248 -28.82 -21.27 9.11
C ASP A 248 -27.69 -22.33 9.09
N ARG A 249 -26.52 -21.99 8.55
CA ARG A 249 -25.40 -22.94 8.34
C ARG A 249 -24.03 -22.42 8.76
N THR A 250 -23.95 -21.16 9.16
CA THR A 250 -22.70 -20.54 9.62
C THR A 250 -22.77 -20.42 11.13
N ARG A 251 -21.81 -21.03 11.83
CA ARG A 251 -21.67 -20.87 13.28
C ARG A 251 -20.77 -19.67 13.57
N THR A 252 -21.02 -19.00 14.68
CA THR A 252 -20.22 -17.83 15.11
C THR A 252 -20.10 -17.76 16.62
N GLY A 253 -19.08 -17.04 17.08
CA GLY A 253 -18.85 -16.72 18.48
C GLY A 253 -17.82 -15.61 18.65
N ARG A 254 -17.47 -15.31 19.90
CA ARG A 254 -16.43 -14.32 20.24
C ARG A 254 -15.04 -14.97 20.26
N GLY A 255 -14.04 -14.29 19.70
CA GLY A 255 -12.66 -14.80 19.58
C GLY A 255 -11.82 -14.67 20.85
N ALA A 256 -10.62 -15.27 20.82
CA ALA A 256 -9.60 -15.20 21.87
C ALA A 256 -8.88 -13.84 21.92
N THR A 257 -8.97 -13.08 20.83
CA THR A 257 -8.50 -11.69 20.76
C THR A 257 -9.56 -10.80 21.42
N VAL A 258 -9.40 -10.53 22.71
CA VAL A 258 -10.38 -9.84 23.55
C VAL A 258 -10.43 -8.33 23.30
N ALA A 259 -9.37 -7.76 22.72
CA ALA A 259 -9.36 -6.41 22.15
C ALA A 259 -8.49 -6.38 20.89
N ALA A 260 -8.96 -5.75 19.82
CA ALA A 260 -8.21 -5.52 18.59
C ALA A 260 -8.43 -4.08 18.11
N HIS A 261 -7.41 -3.23 18.30
CA HIS A 261 -7.43 -1.81 17.95
C HIS A 261 -6.40 -1.50 16.87
N TRP A 262 -6.84 -0.95 15.73
CA TRP A 262 -6.00 -0.74 14.53
C TRP A 262 -4.74 0.09 14.77
N TYR A 263 -4.82 1.07 15.67
CA TYR A 263 -3.69 1.91 16.08
C TYR A 263 -3.10 1.50 17.43
N GLY A 264 -3.90 0.85 18.26
CA GLY A 264 -3.69 0.84 19.71
C GLY A 264 -3.13 -0.47 20.23
N GLY A 265 -3.07 -1.51 19.40
CA GLY A 265 -2.62 -2.86 19.75
C GLY A 265 -3.75 -3.85 20.03
N GLU A 266 -3.36 -5.06 20.43
CA GLU A 266 -4.24 -6.19 20.72
C GLU A 266 -4.15 -6.69 22.16
N ASP A 267 -5.25 -7.20 22.69
CA ASP A 267 -5.26 -8.03 23.90
C ASP A 267 -5.69 -9.45 23.55
N PHE A 268 -4.91 -10.43 23.96
CA PHE A 268 -5.15 -11.84 23.69
C PHE A 268 -5.21 -12.68 24.97
N ASP A 269 -6.12 -13.64 25.01
CA ASP A 269 -6.22 -14.61 26.11
C ASP A 269 -5.75 -16.01 25.67
N ALA A 270 -4.56 -16.43 26.10
CA ALA A 270 -4.02 -17.76 25.76
C ALA A 270 -4.70 -18.92 26.51
N GLY A 271 -5.54 -18.64 27.51
CA GLY A 271 -6.40 -19.64 28.14
C GLY A 271 -7.64 -19.97 27.33
N CYS A 272 -7.92 -19.20 26.29
CA CYS A 272 -8.96 -19.49 25.32
C CYS A 272 -8.40 -20.51 24.30
N VAL A 273 -8.73 -21.80 24.47
CA VAL A 273 -8.22 -22.90 23.61
C VAL A 273 -9.02 -23.05 22.31
N GLU A 274 -8.33 -23.18 21.17
CA GLU A 274 -8.87 -23.53 19.84
C GLU A 274 -9.20 -25.04 19.72
N PRO A 275 -10.12 -25.47 18.82
CA PRO A 275 -10.84 -24.66 17.85
C PRO A 275 -12.08 -23.96 18.41
N TRP A 276 -12.55 -24.26 19.64
CA TRP A 276 -13.77 -23.62 20.17
C TRP A 276 -13.68 -23.48 21.69
N HIS A 277 -13.71 -22.23 22.15
CA HIS A 277 -13.80 -21.93 23.57
C HIS A 277 -15.10 -22.51 24.14
N ALA A 278 -15.02 -23.01 25.36
CA ALA A 278 -16.04 -23.80 26.04
C ALA A 278 -17.38 -23.08 26.38
N ARG A 279 -17.90 -22.14 25.57
CA ARG A 279 -19.21 -21.48 25.77
C ARG A 279 -19.87 -21.03 24.45
N GLU A 280 -21.10 -21.52 24.25
CA GLU A 280 -22.20 -20.96 23.42
C GLU A 280 -21.82 -20.51 22.00
N ASP A 281 -21.55 -21.46 21.09
CA ASP A 281 -21.66 -21.14 19.66
C ASP A 281 -23.13 -20.86 19.31
N VAL A 282 -23.35 -19.82 18.53
CA VAL A 282 -24.68 -19.45 18.03
C VAL A 282 -24.68 -19.51 16.52
N ASN A 283 -25.86 -19.66 15.94
CA ASN A 283 -26.01 -19.43 14.51
C ASN A 283 -25.75 -17.96 14.21
N ALA A 284 -25.01 -17.70 13.13
CA ALA A 284 -24.84 -16.36 12.63
C ALA A 284 -26.21 -15.79 12.21
N ILE A 285 -26.31 -14.47 12.20
CA ILE A 285 -27.53 -13.78 11.79
C ILE A 285 -27.30 -13.17 10.41
N ASP A 286 -28.35 -13.16 9.59
CA ASP A 286 -28.36 -12.51 8.29
C ASP A 286 -28.16 -10.99 8.44
N ALA A 287 -27.12 -10.46 7.81
CA ALA A 287 -26.76 -9.05 7.82
C ALA A 287 -27.04 -8.36 6.47
N SER A 288 -27.69 -9.04 5.52
CA SER A 288 -27.92 -8.53 4.16
C SER A 288 -28.82 -7.28 4.10
N ARG A 289 -29.75 -7.12 5.05
CA ARG A 289 -30.68 -5.97 5.06
C ARG A 289 -30.02 -4.67 5.50
N ASP A 290 -28.98 -4.76 6.30
CA ASP A 290 -28.25 -3.62 6.85
C ASP A 290 -26.99 -3.30 6.04
N ARG A 291 -26.66 -4.11 5.03
CA ARG A 291 -25.41 -4.03 4.25
C ARG A 291 -25.65 -4.18 2.76
N SER A 292 -25.37 -3.09 2.04
CA SER A 292 -25.23 -3.10 0.58
C SER A 292 -23.88 -2.54 0.13
N PRO A 293 -22.73 -2.87 0.78
CA PRO A 293 -21.45 -2.42 0.27
C PRO A 293 -21.15 -3.11 -1.06
N THR A 294 -20.51 -2.38 -1.96
CA THR A 294 -19.93 -2.97 -3.17
C THR A 294 -18.74 -3.84 -2.77
N VAL A 295 -18.71 -5.08 -3.24
CA VAL A 295 -17.55 -5.94 -3.04
C VAL A 295 -16.49 -5.56 -4.07
N TRP A 296 -15.31 -5.18 -3.60
CA TRP A 296 -14.16 -4.88 -4.44
C TRP A 296 -13.11 -5.99 -4.31
N TRP A 297 -12.46 -6.34 -5.43
CA TRP A 297 -11.42 -7.36 -5.49
C TRP A 297 -10.08 -6.67 -5.79
N PRO A 298 -9.24 -6.43 -4.77
CA PRO A 298 -7.94 -5.80 -4.95
C PRO A 298 -7.01 -6.68 -5.79
N GLU A 299 -6.12 -6.06 -6.57
CA GLU A 299 -5.07 -6.75 -7.33
C GLU A 299 -3.66 -6.49 -6.75
N HIS A 300 -3.50 -5.86 -5.59
CA HIS A 300 -2.20 -5.74 -4.96
C HIS A 300 -1.73 -7.08 -4.34
N PRO A 301 -0.40 -7.31 -4.21
CA PRO A 301 0.12 -8.48 -3.50
C PRO A 301 -0.33 -8.53 -2.03
N PRO A 302 -0.61 -9.71 -1.47
CA PRO A 302 -1.04 -9.82 -0.08
C PRO A 302 0.06 -9.34 0.89
N ILE A 303 -0.37 -8.89 2.07
CA ILE A 303 0.52 -8.57 3.18
C ILE A 303 0.91 -9.86 3.91
N GLN A 304 2.21 -10.06 4.11
CA GLN A 304 2.78 -11.25 4.75
C GLN A 304 3.96 -10.87 5.67
N VAL A 305 4.37 -11.82 6.50
CA VAL A 305 5.67 -11.76 7.19
C VAL A 305 6.76 -12.07 6.17
N VAL A 306 7.62 -11.10 5.86
CA VAL A 306 8.68 -11.23 4.84
C VAL A 306 10.06 -11.49 5.44
N ASP A 307 10.24 -11.20 6.72
CA ASP A 307 11.49 -11.40 7.46
C ASP A 307 11.21 -11.53 8.95
N VAL A 308 12.11 -12.18 9.70
CA VAL A 308 12.00 -12.42 11.14
C VAL A 308 13.31 -12.04 11.81
N LEU A 309 13.25 -11.03 12.67
CA LEU A 309 14.39 -10.54 13.44
C LEU A 309 14.34 -11.12 14.85
N SER A 310 15.46 -11.68 15.29
CA SER A 310 15.68 -12.03 16.69
C SER A 310 16.16 -10.83 17.48
N GLU A 311 15.77 -10.79 18.74
CA GLU A 311 16.27 -9.83 19.70
C GLU A 311 17.79 -9.94 19.90
N GLY A 312 18.44 -8.79 20.12
CA GLY A 312 19.78 -8.75 20.71
C GLY A 312 19.73 -8.96 22.23
N ASP A 313 20.70 -8.37 22.93
CA ASP A 313 20.66 -8.33 24.39
C ASP A 313 19.55 -7.38 24.88
N PHE A 314 18.82 -7.80 25.91
CA PHE A 314 17.85 -6.94 26.59
C PHE A 314 18.54 -5.89 27.45
N VAL A 315 18.03 -4.66 27.42
CA VAL A 315 18.41 -3.59 28.35
C VAL A 315 17.29 -3.30 29.34
N ALA A 316 17.62 -2.69 30.48
CA ALA A 316 16.62 -2.29 31.46
C ALA A 316 15.73 -1.16 30.88
N GLY A 317 14.41 -1.39 30.88
CA GLY A 317 13.41 -0.38 30.56
C GLY A 317 12.89 0.32 31.81
N ARG A 318 11.83 1.13 31.64
CA ARG A 318 11.18 1.86 32.72
C ARG A 318 10.52 0.92 33.73
N GLU A 319 9.79 -0.05 33.19
CA GLU A 319 8.92 -0.96 33.93
C GLU A 319 9.07 -2.42 33.45
N GLY A 320 10.07 -2.67 32.60
CA GLY A 320 10.32 -3.95 31.97
C GLY A 320 11.71 -4.06 31.38
N VAL A 321 11.84 -4.85 30.33
CA VAL A 321 13.06 -5.01 29.55
C VAL A 321 12.82 -4.54 28.12
N VAL A 322 13.80 -3.88 27.52
CA VAL A 322 13.71 -3.40 26.14
C VAL A 322 14.55 -4.31 25.25
N ALA A 323 13.91 -4.86 24.21
CA ALA A 323 14.60 -5.50 23.08
C ALA A 323 14.90 -4.45 22.00
N ASP A 324 16.14 -4.40 21.54
CA ASP A 324 16.56 -3.65 20.33
C ASP A 324 16.78 -4.63 19.18
N PHE A 325 16.05 -4.44 18.07
CA PHE A 325 16.20 -5.25 16.86
C PHE A 325 17.23 -4.70 15.87
N GLY A 326 17.86 -3.56 16.19
CA GLY A 326 18.92 -2.94 15.41
C GLY A 326 18.44 -2.21 14.15
N VAL A 327 17.17 -2.36 13.78
CA VAL A 327 16.54 -1.75 12.59
C VAL A 327 15.08 -1.43 12.89
N ASN A 328 14.64 -0.25 12.41
CA ASN A 328 13.24 0.17 12.45
C ASN A 328 12.45 -0.53 11.34
N ILE A 329 11.33 -1.15 11.69
CA ILE A 329 10.50 -1.95 10.79
C ILE A 329 9.03 -1.59 10.98
N ALA A 330 8.20 -1.92 9.98
CA ALA A 330 6.79 -2.13 10.21
C ALA A 330 6.57 -3.63 10.45
N GLY A 331 5.81 -3.98 11.49
CA GLY A 331 5.75 -5.37 11.91
C GLY A 331 4.86 -5.65 13.10
N VAL A 332 5.00 -6.87 13.63
CA VAL A 332 4.35 -7.34 14.86
C VAL A 332 5.34 -8.13 15.73
N PRO A 333 5.19 -8.08 17.07
CA PRO A 333 5.99 -8.92 17.96
C PRO A 333 5.52 -10.39 17.94
N GLU A 334 6.46 -11.34 17.96
CA GLU A 334 6.19 -12.72 18.36
C GLU A 334 6.72 -12.94 19.77
N LEU A 335 5.86 -13.38 20.67
CA LEU A 335 6.21 -13.80 22.02
C LEU A 335 6.15 -15.31 22.13
N ARG A 336 7.22 -15.91 22.63
CA ARG A 336 7.24 -17.33 23.00
C ARG A 336 7.57 -17.50 24.47
N TRP A 337 6.77 -18.30 25.16
CA TRP A 337 6.90 -18.56 26.58
C TRP A 337 6.98 -20.06 26.87
N ARG A 338 7.62 -20.36 28.00
CA ARG A 338 7.63 -21.69 28.61
C ARG A 338 6.61 -21.76 29.73
N SER A 339 6.23 -22.98 30.08
CA SER A 339 5.39 -23.27 31.24
C SER A 339 5.94 -22.62 32.51
N SER A 340 5.10 -21.82 33.17
CA SER A 340 5.40 -21.17 34.44
C SER A 340 4.34 -21.51 35.50
N GLY A 341 4.69 -21.44 36.78
CA GLY A 341 3.78 -21.79 37.87
C GLY A 341 2.70 -20.75 38.20
N ALA A 342 2.65 -19.61 37.50
CA ALA A 342 1.75 -18.50 37.78
C ALA A 342 1.04 -18.02 36.51
N ASP A 343 -0.17 -17.49 36.68
CA ASP A 343 -0.84 -16.70 35.66
C ASP A 343 -0.07 -15.39 35.46
N ARG A 344 0.10 -14.97 34.21
CA ARG A 344 0.85 -13.76 33.85
C ARG A 344 0.06 -12.92 32.86
N VAL A 345 0.21 -11.61 32.97
CA VAL A 345 -0.16 -10.68 31.91
C VAL A 345 1.13 -10.02 31.44
N VAL A 346 1.41 -10.17 30.15
CA VAL A 346 2.58 -9.57 29.50
C VAL A 346 2.08 -8.44 28.62
N ARG A 347 2.78 -7.31 28.65
CA ARG A 347 2.51 -6.17 27.75
C ARG A 347 3.76 -5.82 26.97
N VAL A 348 3.57 -5.46 25.70
CA VAL A 348 4.63 -5.11 24.76
C VAL A 348 4.35 -3.72 24.22
N PHE A 349 5.28 -2.80 24.43
CA PHE A 349 5.18 -1.40 24.00
C PHE A 349 6.16 -1.16 22.84
N PRO A 350 5.66 -1.04 21.60
CA PRO A 350 6.49 -0.73 20.44
C PRO A 350 6.90 0.74 20.44
N ALA A 351 8.13 1.01 19.97
CA ALA A 351 8.60 2.36 19.67
C ALA A 351 9.72 2.37 18.61
N GLU A 352 9.81 3.46 17.85
CA GLU A 352 10.91 3.71 16.91
C GLU A 352 12.16 4.27 17.62
N GLN A 353 11.95 4.96 18.76
CA GLN A 353 12.99 5.62 19.54
C GLN A 353 13.02 5.13 21.00
N ILE A 354 14.17 5.33 21.65
CA ILE A 354 14.40 5.05 23.06
C ILE A 354 15.04 6.28 23.70
N ASP A 355 14.66 6.59 24.94
CA ASP A 355 15.28 7.64 25.73
C ASP A 355 15.92 7.07 27.01
N ALA A 356 16.36 7.95 27.93
CA ALA A 356 16.98 7.51 29.18
C ALA A 356 15.99 6.83 30.14
N GLN A 357 14.69 6.88 29.83
CA GLN A 357 13.60 6.38 30.65
C GLN A 357 13.01 5.08 30.09
N GLY A 358 13.19 4.75 28.82
CA GLY A 358 12.67 3.54 28.17
C GLY A 358 12.28 3.81 26.72
N VAL A 359 11.31 3.06 26.20
CA VAL A 359 10.77 3.31 24.85
C VAL A 359 10.02 4.65 24.79
N ASP A 360 10.18 5.38 23.68
CA ASP A 360 9.52 6.67 23.44
C ASP A 360 8.29 6.49 22.55
N GLN A 361 7.11 6.50 23.17
CA GLN A 361 5.83 6.41 22.45
C GLN A 361 5.22 7.76 22.07
N ASP A 362 5.78 8.88 22.54
CA ASP A 362 5.28 10.19 22.17
C ASP A 362 5.53 10.47 20.69
N SER A 363 6.57 9.86 20.11
CA SER A 363 6.86 9.91 18.67
C SER A 363 5.99 8.97 17.81
N THR A 364 5.35 7.95 18.40
CA THR A 364 4.61 6.91 17.66
C THR A 364 3.09 6.98 17.79
N GLY A 365 2.59 7.80 18.72
CA GLY A 365 1.22 7.72 19.23
C GLY A 365 1.20 6.98 20.57
N THR A 366 0.54 7.56 21.58
CA THR A 366 0.62 7.07 22.96
C THR A 366 -0.76 7.03 23.63
N PRO A 367 -1.07 5.98 24.42
CA PRO A 367 -0.31 4.73 24.57
C PRO A 367 -0.64 3.72 23.45
N ILE A 368 0.35 2.93 23.02
CA ILE A 368 0.17 1.77 22.10
C ILE A 368 0.75 0.53 22.78
N PHE A 369 0.01 -0.58 22.85
CA PHE A 369 0.59 -1.81 23.38
C PHE A 369 -0.19 -3.06 22.97
N ASP A 370 0.53 -4.16 22.86
CA ASP A 370 -0.05 -5.49 22.77
C ASP A 370 -0.01 -6.17 24.15
N SER A 371 -1.01 -6.97 24.50
CA SER A 371 -1.03 -7.74 25.75
C SER A 371 -1.51 -9.16 25.58
N ILE A 372 -0.95 -10.05 26.39
CA ILE A 372 -1.34 -11.46 26.45
C ILE A 372 -1.53 -11.92 27.89
N ARG A 373 -2.66 -12.56 28.16
CA ARG A 373 -2.89 -13.33 29.40
C ARG A 373 -2.42 -14.77 29.18
N ILE A 374 -1.43 -15.19 29.95
CA ILE A 374 -0.82 -16.52 29.91
C ILE A 374 -1.25 -17.29 31.17
N PRO A 375 -2.03 -18.38 31.05
CA PRO A 375 -2.36 -19.21 32.21
C PRO A 375 -1.16 -19.99 32.74
N ALA A 376 -1.15 -20.24 34.04
CA ALA A 376 -0.17 -21.09 34.70
C ALA A 376 -0.14 -22.49 34.06
N GLY A 377 1.05 -23.07 33.94
CA GLY A 377 1.26 -24.41 33.39
C GLY A 377 1.29 -24.48 31.86
N THR A 378 1.03 -23.39 31.14
CA THR A 378 0.97 -23.37 29.67
C THR A 378 2.29 -22.94 29.02
N GLU A 379 2.60 -23.52 27.86
CA GLU A 379 3.61 -23.02 26.94
C GLU A 379 2.94 -22.61 25.62
N GLY A 380 3.57 -21.72 24.85
CA GLY A 380 2.98 -21.28 23.60
C GLY A 380 3.75 -20.18 22.88
N VAL A 381 3.17 -19.79 21.75
CA VAL A 381 3.63 -18.71 20.88
C VAL A 381 2.44 -17.84 20.50
N TRP A 382 2.64 -16.53 20.45
CA TRP A 382 1.61 -15.58 20.06
C TRP A 382 2.20 -14.38 19.34
N SER A 383 1.47 -13.88 18.36
CA SER A 383 1.70 -12.62 17.66
C SER A 383 0.34 -11.96 17.42
N PRO A 384 0.24 -10.62 17.51
CA PRO A 384 -0.93 -9.88 17.02
C PRO A 384 -1.22 -10.23 15.54
N ARG A 385 -2.51 -10.19 15.16
CA ARG A 385 -2.98 -10.65 13.83
C ARG A 385 -3.80 -9.62 13.04
N PHE A 386 -4.31 -8.61 13.73
CA PHE A 386 -5.29 -7.63 13.29
C PHE A 386 -4.81 -6.18 13.44
N THR A 387 -3.53 -6.01 13.76
CA THR A 387 -2.82 -4.72 13.82
C THR A 387 -1.35 -4.91 13.46
N TYR A 388 -0.63 -3.80 13.27
CA TYR A 388 0.82 -3.76 13.08
C TYR A 388 1.36 -2.44 13.64
N HIS A 389 2.67 -2.37 13.86
CA HIS A 389 3.34 -1.23 14.48
C HIS A 389 4.60 -0.86 13.71
N GLY A 390 4.97 0.42 13.73
CA GLY A 390 6.33 0.87 13.39
C GLY A 390 7.21 0.82 14.64
N PHE A 391 8.28 0.04 14.64
CA PHE A 391 9.20 -0.06 15.77
C PHE A 391 10.59 -0.57 15.41
N ARG A 392 11.55 -0.14 16.25
CA ARG A 392 12.87 -0.77 16.40
C ARG A 392 13.02 -1.42 17.78
N TYR A 393 12.31 -0.87 18.77
CA TYR A 393 12.40 -1.27 20.16
C TYR A 393 11.06 -1.81 20.64
N LEU A 394 11.11 -2.84 21.48
CA LEU A 394 9.95 -3.37 22.20
C LEU A 394 10.24 -3.38 23.69
N GLU A 395 9.48 -2.64 24.50
CA GLU A 395 9.52 -2.79 25.96
C GLU A 395 8.53 -3.87 26.40
N VAL A 396 9.05 -4.96 26.97
CA VAL A 396 8.28 -6.08 27.49
C VAL A 396 8.14 -5.96 29.01
N ARG A 397 6.90 -5.88 29.49
CA ARG A 397 6.53 -5.77 30.90
C ARG A 397 5.78 -7.01 31.35
N GLY A 398 5.95 -7.41 32.62
CA GLY A 398 5.28 -8.58 33.22
C GLY A 398 5.98 -9.93 32.98
N ALA A 399 6.95 -9.99 32.06
CA ALA A 399 7.81 -11.16 31.86
C ALA A 399 9.15 -10.84 31.20
N ALA A 400 10.24 -11.29 31.82
CA ALA A 400 11.61 -11.10 31.31
C ALA A 400 12.26 -12.39 30.75
N ASP A 401 11.57 -13.52 30.88
CA ASP A 401 12.02 -14.87 30.49
C ASP A 401 11.38 -15.37 29.18
N LEU A 402 10.91 -14.44 28.34
CA LEU A 402 10.31 -14.72 27.04
C LEU A 402 11.36 -14.64 25.93
N GLU A 403 11.19 -15.47 24.89
CA GLU A 403 11.82 -15.24 23.59
C GLU A 403 10.93 -14.25 22.81
N VAL A 404 11.53 -13.20 22.26
CA VAL A 404 10.83 -12.07 21.64
C VAL A 404 11.39 -11.81 20.25
N LYS A 405 10.60 -12.06 19.21
CA LYS A 405 10.98 -11.75 17.83
C LYS A 405 10.18 -10.59 17.27
N ALA A 406 10.71 -9.99 16.22
CA ALA A 406 10.01 -9.01 15.40
C ALA A 406 9.75 -9.59 14.01
N HIS A 407 8.49 -9.71 13.64
CA HIS A 407 8.08 -10.10 12.29
C HIS A 407 7.97 -8.86 11.43
N VAL A 408 8.77 -8.76 10.37
CA VAL A 408 8.69 -7.68 9.38
C VAL A 408 7.51 -7.96 8.47
N VAL A 409 6.58 -7.01 8.41
CA VAL A 409 5.32 -7.14 7.69
C VAL A 409 5.27 -6.11 6.57
N ARG A 410 4.88 -6.57 5.37
CA ARG A 410 4.56 -5.71 4.23
C ARG A 410 3.82 -6.49 3.14
N ALA A 411 3.27 -5.76 2.16
CA ALA A 411 2.85 -6.33 0.89
C ALA A 411 4.03 -7.02 0.19
N THR A 412 3.75 -8.16 -0.44
CA THR A 412 4.75 -9.07 -1.02
C THR A 412 5.18 -8.69 -2.43
N ASN A 413 5.21 -7.39 -2.75
CA ASN A 413 5.77 -6.89 -4.00
C ASN A 413 7.16 -7.49 -4.25
N GLU A 414 7.34 -8.05 -5.45
CA GLU A 414 8.58 -8.70 -5.88
C GLU A 414 9.70 -7.66 -6.00
N ARG A 415 10.94 -8.01 -5.67
CA ARG A 415 12.09 -7.15 -5.91
C ARG A 415 12.33 -6.93 -7.41
N SER A 416 12.44 -5.67 -7.84
CA SER A 416 12.73 -5.30 -9.24
C SER A 416 14.20 -4.99 -9.48
N GLY A 417 14.91 -4.39 -8.53
CA GLY A 417 16.31 -3.98 -8.69
C GLY A 417 17.05 -3.86 -7.37
N THR A 418 18.39 -3.90 -7.43
CA THR A 418 19.29 -3.72 -6.28
C THR A 418 20.27 -2.58 -6.57
N PHE A 419 20.88 -2.02 -5.52
CA PHE A 419 21.87 -0.95 -5.64
C PHE A 419 23.11 -1.31 -4.82
N THR A 420 24.29 -1.01 -5.37
CA THR A 420 25.60 -1.15 -4.71
C THR A 420 26.50 -0.03 -5.20
N SER A 421 27.42 0.43 -4.37
CA SER A 421 28.35 1.51 -4.70
C SER A 421 29.69 1.30 -4.02
N GLY A 422 30.76 1.91 -4.55
CA GLY A 422 32.03 2.01 -3.83
C GLY A 422 31.99 3.00 -2.65
N ASP A 423 30.87 3.70 -2.50
CA ASP A 423 30.63 4.72 -1.49
C ASP A 423 29.68 4.22 -0.39
N ALA A 424 30.21 4.11 0.83
CA ALA A 424 29.46 3.58 1.97
C ALA A 424 28.30 4.48 2.41
N PHE A 425 28.37 5.80 2.18
CA PHE A 425 27.25 6.69 2.47
C PHE A 425 26.08 6.41 1.53
N LEU A 426 26.34 6.27 0.22
CA LEU A 426 25.29 5.98 -0.76
C LEU A 426 24.66 4.60 -0.55
N GLU A 427 25.45 3.56 -0.25
CA GLU A 427 24.91 2.24 0.08
C GLU A 427 24.05 2.28 1.35
N ARG A 428 24.49 3.02 2.37
CA ARG A 428 23.72 3.17 3.61
C ARG A 428 22.44 3.97 3.40
N LEU A 429 22.49 5.05 2.63
CA LEU A 429 21.32 5.85 2.29
C LEU A 429 20.28 5.00 1.54
N HIS A 430 20.70 4.26 0.50
CA HIS A 430 19.80 3.35 -0.21
C HIS A 430 19.17 2.32 0.73
N THR A 431 19.95 1.73 1.64
CA THR A 431 19.43 0.76 2.64
C THR A 431 18.32 1.35 3.52
N VAL A 432 18.49 2.60 3.97
CA VAL A 432 17.53 3.28 4.84
C VAL A 432 16.27 3.72 4.08
N VAL A 433 16.43 4.18 2.82
CA VAL A 433 15.31 4.45 1.90
C VAL A 433 14.52 3.17 1.63
N ASP A 434 15.20 2.08 1.28
CA ASP A 434 14.58 0.79 1.00
C ASP A 434 13.78 0.28 2.21
N ARG A 435 14.32 0.45 3.42
CA ARG A 435 13.61 0.09 4.66
C ARG A 435 12.36 0.93 4.88
N ALA A 436 12.40 2.24 4.61
CA ALA A 436 11.23 3.11 4.71
C ALA A 436 10.14 2.71 3.71
N VAL A 437 10.51 2.45 2.45
CA VAL A 437 9.59 1.94 1.42
C VAL A 437 8.94 0.62 1.87
N GLN A 438 9.74 -0.32 2.39
CA GLN A 438 9.21 -1.58 2.90
C GLN A 438 8.22 -1.39 4.05
N GLY A 439 8.51 -0.50 4.99
CA GLY A 439 7.64 -0.22 6.13
C GLY A 439 6.28 0.36 5.73
N ASN A 440 6.20 0.98 4.55
CA ASN A 440 5.01 1.70 4.11
C ASN A 440 4.17 0.99 3.05
N MET A 441 4.41 -0.30 2.75
CA MET A 441 3.59 -1.09 1.82
C MET A 441 2.52 -1.92 2.55
N HIS A 442 1.36 -1.34 2.90
CA HIS A 442 0.29 -1.98 3.69
C HIS A 442 -1.10 -1.79 3.06
N SER A 443 -1.41 -2.55 2.00
CA SER A 443 -2.61 -2.40 1.11
C SER A 443 -2.60 -1.12 0.29
N VAL A 444 -2.25 0.00 0.91
CA VAL A 444 -1.87 1.25 0.27
C VAL A 444 -0.38 1.52 0.53
N PHE A 445 0.17 2.54 -0.13
CA PHE A 445 1.45 3.11 0.29
C PHE A 445 1.15 4.12 1.39
N THR A 446 1.57 3.87 2.63
CA THR A 446 1.30 4.74 3.78
C THR A 446 2.37 5.81 3.94
N ASP A 447 2.06 6.93 4.58
CA ASP A 447 3.04 7.94 5.01
C ASP A 447 3.98 7.37 6.09
N CYS A 448 3.38 6.79 7.13
CA CYS A 448 4.10 6.19 8.24
C CYS A 448 3.38 4.94 8.77
N PRO A 449 4.14 3.94 9.26
CA PRO A 449 3.55 2.68 9.74
C PRO A 449 3.14 2.73 11.22
N HIS A 450 3.54 3.75 11.97
CA HIS A 450 3.33 3.82 13.42
C HIS A 450 2.05 4.57 13.82
N ARG A 451 1.86 5.83 13.40
CA ARG A 451 0.78 6.71 13.92
C ARG A 451 -0.41 6.87 12.96
N GLU A 452 -0.20 7.22 11.69
CA GLU A 452 -1.32 7.63 10.79
C GLU A 452 -1.81 6.48 9.92
N LYS A 453 -0.87 5.79 9.27
CA LYS A 453 -1.16 4.67 8.36
C LYS A 453 -2.10 5.10 7.21
N PHE A 454 -1.95 6.33 6.72
CA PHE A 454 -2.79 6.92 5.68
C PHE A 454 -2.12 6.86 4.32
N GLY A 455 -2.92 6.62 3.26
CA GLY A 455 -2.44 6.61 1.89
C GLY A 455 -2.34 8.02 1.30
N TRP A 456 -1.42 8.84 1.84
CA TRP A 456 -1.10 10.16 1.29
C TRP A 456 -0.59 10.03 -0.17
N LEU A 457 -1.08 10.88 -1.07
CA LEU A 457 -0.98 10.66 -2.52
C LEU A 457 0.29 11.17 -3.19
N GLU A 458 0.88 12.23 -2.67
CA GLU A 458 2.07 12.90 -3.19
C GLU A 458 3.28 11.97 -3.30
N GLN A 459 3.48 11.10 -2.32
CA GLN A 459 4.57 10.13 -2.30
C GLN A 459 4.52 9.16 -3.49
N LEU A 460 3.36 8.89 -4.07
CA LEU A 460 3.26 7.96 -5.21
C LEU A 460 3.95 8.49 -6.46
N HIS A 461 4.05 9.82 -6.63
CA HIS A 461 4.73 10.44 -7.77
C HIS A 461 6.07 11.07 -7.39
N PHE A 462 6.21 11.66 -6.19
CA PHE A 462 7.50 12.18 -5.73
C PHE A 462 8.52 11.07 -5.42
N CYS A 463 8.06 9.93 -4.90
CA CYS A 463 8.90 8.77 -4.60
C CYS A 463 8.76 7.64 -5.63
N PHE A 464 8.08 7.87 -6.76
CA PHE A 464 7.77 6.83 -7.76
C PHE A 464 8.98 5.99 -8.13
N ASP A 465 10.10 6.67 -8.42
CA ASP A 465 11.35 6.03 -8.81
C ASP A 465 11.96 5.15 -7.71
N ALA A 466 11.88 5.60 -6.45
CA ALA A 466 12.32 4.80 -5.31
C ALA A 466 11.43 3.57 -5.10
N LEU A 467 10.13 3.66 -5.43
CA LEU A 467 9.21 2.53 -5.38
C LEU A 467 9.46 1.56 -6.54
N ALA A 468 9.34 2.02 -7.78
CA ALA A 468 9.32 1.20 -8.99
C ALA A 468 10.68 0.59 -9.36
N ARG A 469 11.80 1.24 -9.01
CA ARG A 469 13.14 0.67 -9.24
C ARG A 469 13.48 -0.43 -8.23
N ASN A 470 12.92 -0.37 -7.02
CA ASN A 470 13.20 -1.35 -5.98
C ASN A 470 12.19 -2.52 -6.00
N PHE A 471 10.91 -2.26 -6.29
CA PHE A 471 9.83 -3.25 -6.22
C PHE A 471 8.94 -3.23 -7.46
N ASN A 472 8.36 -4.38 -7.79
CA ASN A 472 7.29 -4.47 -8.78
C ASN A 472 6.00 -3.96 -8.15
N VAL A 473 5.58 -2.77 -8.55
CA VAL A 473 4.38 -2.08 -8.04
C VAL A 473 3.26 -2.03 -9.09
N GLU A 474 3.40 -2.73 -10.23
CA GLU A 474 2.45 -2.68 -11.35
C GLU A 474 1.00 -2.86 -10.92
N ALA A 475 0.72 -3.90 -10.11
CA ALA A 475 -0.63 -4.20 -9.68
C ALA A 475 -1.09 -3.32 -8.50
N HIS A 476 -0.18 -3.02 -7.59
CA HIS A 476 -0.45 -2.19 -6.41
C HIS A 476 -0.83 -0.75 -6.78
N LEU A 477 -0.20 -0.18 -7.81
CA LEU A 477 -0.53 1.15 -8.31
C LEU A 477 -1.92 1.21 -8.98
N ARG A 478 -2.41 0.12 -9.60
CA ARG A 478 -3.78 0.09 -10.13
C ARG A 478 -4.82 0.17 -9.03
N ASP A 479 -4.55 -0.45 -7.88
CA ASP A 479 -5.39 -0.34 -6.70
C ASP A 479 -5.35 1.08 -6.10
N MET A 480 -4.18 1.72 -6.05
CA MET A 480 -4.11 3.14 -5.65
C MET A 480 -4.95 4.03 -6.56
N LEU A 481 -4.90 3.81 -7.88
CA LEU A 481 -5.74 4.53 -8.83
C LEU A 481 -7.23 4.23 -8.65
N HIS A 482 -7.61 2.99 -8.31
CA HIS A 482 -8.99 2.67 -7.92
C HIS A 482 -9.42 3.48 -6.72
N HIS A 483 -8.61 3.53 -5.66
CA HIS A 483 -8.92 4.32 -4.47
C HIS A 483 -9.07 5.81 -4.77
N MET A 484 -8.24 6.39 -5.63
CA MET A 484 -8.39 7.79 -6.06
C MET A 484 -9.70 8.03 -6.82
N ARG A 485 -10.07 7.13 -7.75
CA ARG A 485 -11.36 7.24 -8.48
C ARG A 485 -12.55 7.11 -7.55
N GLN A 486 -12.50 6.25 -6.54
CA GLN A 486 -13.58 6.10 -5.56
C GLN A 486 -13.70 7.31 -4.62
N ALA A 487 -12.55 7.86 -4.19
CA ALA A 487 -12.50 9.02 -3.31
C ALA A 487 -12.82 10.34 -4.04
N GLN A 488 -12.75 10.35 -5.39
CA GLN A 488 -13.05 11.56 -6.16
C GLN A 488 -14.47 12.05 -5.89
N LEU A 489 -14.58 13.30 -5.46
CA LEU A 489 -15.83 13.94 -5.14
C LEU A 489 -16.60 14.30 -6.42
N THR A 490 -17.90 14.56 -6.29
CA THR A 490 -18.76 15.01 -7.41
C THR A 490 -18.32 16.35 -7.99
N THR A 491 -17.54 17.14 -7.25
CA THR A 491 -16.89 18.37 -7.72
C THR A 491 -15.70 18.11 -8.64
N GLY A 492 -15.21 16.87 -8.71
CA GLY A 492 -13.96 16.47 -9.36
C GLY A 492 -12.74 16.46 -8.44
N ALA A 493 -12.85 17.02 -7.22
CA ALA A 493 -11.75 17.05 -6.26
C ALA A 493 -11.32 15.63 -5.85
N VAL A 494 -10.01 15.42 -5.73
CA VAL A 494 -9.43 14.20 -5.16
C VAL A 494 -8.83 14.56 -3.81
N PRO A 495 -9.25 13.92 -2.70
CA PRO A 495 -8.67 14.12 -1.38
C PRO A 495 -7.18 13.76 -1.32
N SER A 496 -6.42 14.40 -0.44
CA SER A 496 -4.98 14.18 -0.29
C SER A 496 -4.61 12.80 0.26
N ILE A 497 -5.56 12.09 0.89
CA ILE A 497 -5.42 10.70 1.34
C ILE A 497 -6.42 9.78 0.64
N VAL A 498 -5.99 8.58 0.27
CA VAL A 498 -6.86 7.53 -0.25
C VAL A 498 -6.60 6.16 0.38
N PRO A 499 -7.65 5.37 0.67
CA PRO A 499 -9.04 5.80 0.81
C PRO A 499 -9.18 6.94 1.84
N GLU A 500 -10.21 7.79 1.68
CA GLU A 500 -10.46 8.93 2.59
C GLU A 500 -11.08 8.43 3.91
N PHE A 501 -10.23 7.89 4.80
CA PHE A 501 -10.66 7.39 6.11
C PHE A 501 -11.04 8.49 7.09
N CYS A 502 -10.42 9.65 6.94
CA CYS A 502 -10.61 10.82 7.77
C CYS A 502 -10.93 12.01 6.86
N ASP A 503 -12.06 12.68 7.12
CA ASP A 503 -12.39 13.92 6.45
C ASP A 503 -11.64 15.08 7.12
N PHE A 504 -10.62 15.60 6.43
CA PHE A 504 -9.81 16.73 6.90
C PHE A 504 -10.46 18.10 6.61
N SER A 505 -11.73 18.18 6.24
CA SER A 505 -12.38 19.47 6.04
C SER A 505 -12.46 20.29 7.32
N GLY A 506 -12.15 21.58 7.21
CA GLY A 506 -12.04 22.48 8.36
C GLY A 506 -10.76 22.31 9.17
N HIS A 507 -9.85 21.39 8.79
CA HIS A 507 -8.51 21.32 9.36
C HIS A 507 -7.63 22.41 8.74
N GLY A 508 -7.70 23.60 9.34
CA GLY A 508 -6.99 24.77 8.85
C GLY A 508 -5.47 24.66 8.96
N PHE A 509 -4.80 25.00 7.86
CA PHE A 509 -3.35 25.18 7.81
C PHE A 509 -3.02 26.55 7.22
N GLN A 510 -2.33 27.38 8.01
CA GLN A 510 -1.89 28.72 7.59
C GLN A 510 -2.97 29.57 6.89
N GLY A 511 -4.21 29.52 7.40
CA GLY A 511 -5.35 30.30 6.88
C GLY A 511 -6.14 29.66 5.74
N ASP A 512 -5.88 28.39 5.42
CA ASP A 512 -6.64 27.57 4.47
C ASP A 512 -7.27 26.38 5.20
N ASP A 513 -8.60 26.42 5.34
CA ASP A 513 -9.39 25.48 6.15
C ASP A 513 -9.46 24.06 5.56
N ASP A 514 -9.03 23.85 4.31
CA ASP A 514 -9.07 22.54 3.64
C ASP A 514 -7.69 22.10 3.11
N ALA A 515 -6.58 22.73 3.52
CA ALA A 515 -5.26 22.46 2.95
C ALA A 515 -4.82 21.00 3.07
N PHE A 516 -5.13 20.35 4.19
CA PHE A 516 -4.83 18.92 4.41
C PHE A 516 -5.75 18.00 3.60
N ARG A 517 -6.94 18.46 3.24
CA ARG A 517 -7.87 17.68 2.44
C ARG A 517 -7.59 17.81 0.95
N PHE A 518 -7.22 19.00 0.48
CA PHE A 518 -6.99 19.28 -0.93
C PHE A 518 -5.68 20.06 -1.13
N ASP A 519 -4.72 19.40 -1.76
CA ASP A 519 -3.55 20.03 -2.35
C ASP A 519 -3.35 19.50 -3.77
N VAL A 520 -2.92 20.36 -4.70
CA VAL A 520 -2.67 20.00 -6.09
C VAL A 520 -1.50 19.03 -6.27
N ASN A 521 -0.48 19.11 -5.42
CA ASN A 521 0.66 18.20 -5.41
C ASN A 521 0.31 16.82 -4.83
N TRP A 522 -0.81 16.71 -4.10
CA TRP A 522 -1.33 15.44 -3.60
C TRP A 522 -2.36 14.87 -4.59
N GLY A 523 -3.47 15.57 -4.77
CA GLY A 523 -4.57 15.14 -5.64
C GLY A 523 -4.15 15.01 -7.11
N GLY A 524 -3.13 15.75 -7.55
CA GLY A 524 -2.54 15.66 -8.89
C GLY A 524 -1.98 14.27 -9.24
N ALA A 525 -1.78 13.40 -8.25
CA ALA A 525 -1.40 12.01 -8.47
C ALA A 525 -2.38 11.25 -9.39
N ILE A 526 -3.68 11.62 -9.44
CA ILE A 526 -4.65 11.03 -10.38
C ILE A 526 -4.29 11.26 -11.85
N VAL A 527 -3.46 12.28 -12.14
CA VAL A 527 -2.98 12.62 -13.48
C VAL A 527 -1.56 12.12 -13.72
N HIS A 528 -0.65 12.24 -12.74
CA HIS A 528 0.74 11.79 -12.87
C HIS A 528 0.86 10.27 -12.90
N LEU A 529 0.27 9.58 -11.93
CA LEU A 529 0.53 8.18 -11.67
C LEU A 529 0.14 7.24 -12.83
N PRO A 530 -0.95 7.48 -13.60
CA PRO A 530 -1.23 6.65 -14.77
C PRO A 530 -0.15 6.72 -15.85
N LEU A 531 0.52 7.87 -16.01
CA LEU A 531 1.60 8.05 -16.97
C LEU A 531 2.89 7.39 -16.47
N ASP A 532 3.21 7.56 -15.19
CA ASP A 532 4.37 6.91 -14.56
C ASP A 532 4.22 5.38 -14.63
N HIS A 533 3.01 4.86 -14.40
CA HIS A 533 2.68 3.45 -14.58
C HIS A 533 2.90 3.00 -16.03
N TYR A 534 2.35 3.74 -16.99
CA TYR A 534 2.49 3.43 -18.41
C TYR A 534 3.96 3.41 -18.84
N ASP A 535 4.77 4.36 -18.39
CA ASP A 535 6.20 4.42 -18.72
C ASP A 535 6.98 3.26 -18.17
N GLN A 536 6.67 2.87 -16.93
CA GLN A 536 7.38 1.79 -16.26
C GLN A 536 6.97 0.41 -16.77
N TYR A 537 5.70 0.19 -17.10
CA TYR A 537 5.15 -1.15 -17.37
C TYR A 537 4.57 -1.34 -18.78
N GLY A 538 4.38 -0.27 -19.55
CA GLY A 538 3.83 -0.29 -20.90
C GLY A 538 2.34 -0.64 -20.98
N ASP A 539 1.57 -0.41 -19.91
CA ASP A 539 0.14 -0.74 -19.87
C ASP A 539 -0.73 0.49 -20.13
N LEU A 540 -1.09 0.71 -21.40
CA LEU A 540 -1.88 1.89 -21.81
C LEU A 540 -3.28 1.92 -21.20
N ARG A 541 -3.84 0.76 -20.83
CA ARG A 541 -5.17 0.65 -20.23
C ARG A 541 -5.29 1.48 -18.97
N VAL A 542 -4.20 1.61 -18.20
CA VAL A 542 -4.21 2.42 -16.97
C VAL A 542 -4.46 3.90 -17.26
N VAL A 543 -3.99 4.43 -18.39
CA VAL A 543 -4.31 5.79 -18.82
C VAL A 543 -5.78 5.86 -19.28
N GLU A 544 -6.23 4.90 -20.07
CA GLU A 544 -7.61 4.81 -20.59
C GLU A 544 -8.64 4.75 -19.44
N ASP A 545 -8.40 3.92 -18.43
CA ASP A 545 -9.29 3.69 -17.28
C ASP A 545 -9.40 4.92 -16.36
N ASN A 546 -8.45 5.87 -16.44
CA ASN A 546 -8.38 7.03 -15.55
C ASN A 546 -8.63 8.37 -16.25
N VAL A 547 -8.77 8.42 -17.57
CA VAL A 547 -8.90 9.68 -18.33
C VAL A 547 -10.08 10.54 -17.86
N GLU A 548 -11.22 9.92 -17.54
CA GLU A 548 -12.40 10.65 -17.07
C GLU A 548 -12.18 11.24 -15.66
N ALA A 549 -11.47 10.53 -14.78
CA ALA A 549 -11.10 11.04 -13.48
C ALA A 549 -10.11 12.21 -13.58
N MET A 550 -9.14 12.12 -14.50
CA MET A 550 -8.22 13.23 -14.81
C MET A 550 -8.98 14.48 -15.27
N LYS A 551 -9.90 14.32 -16.22
CA LYS A 551 -10.76 15.42 -16.72
C LYS A 551 -11.58 16.04 -15.60
N GLY A 552 -12.18 15.23 -14.73
CA GLY A 552 -12.91 15.69 -13.55
C GLY A 552 -12.03 16.51 -12.60
N TYR A 553 -10.81 16.05 -12.32
CA TYR A 553 -9.88 16.73 -11.44
C TYR A 553 -9.39 18.08 -12.01
N LEU A 554 -9.11 18.13 -13.31
CA LEU A 554 -8.74 19.38 -13.99
C LEU A 554 -9.88 20.39 -14.00
N ALA A 555 -11.13 19.91 -14.18
CA ALA A 555 -12.31 20.76 -14.06
C ALA A 555 -12.47 21.34 -12.64
N TYR A 556 -12.16 20.54 -11.61
CA TYR A 556 -12.11 21.00 -10.22
C TYR A 556 -11.06 22.10 -10.02
N LEU A 557 -9.81 21.87 -10.43
CA LEU A 557 -8.74 22.87 -10.30
C LEU A 557 -9.11 24.16 -11.03
N ARG A 558 -9.65 24.05 -12.25
CA ARG A 558 -10.18 25.17 -13.03
C ARG A 558 -11.29 25.93 -12.31
N SER A 559 -12.13 25.27 -11.52
CA SER A 559 -13.19 25.94 -10.76
C SER A 559 -12.68 26.69 -9.53
N ARG A 560 -11.46 26.37 -9.07
CA ARG A 560 -10.82 26.93 -7.88
C ARG A 560 -9.70 27.92 -8.19
N GLU A 561 -9.25 28.00 -9.44
CA GLU A 561 -8.21 28.94 -9.85
C GLU A 561 -8.69 30.41 -9.74
N THR A 562 -7.76 31.31 -9.44
CA THR A 562 -7.97 32.76 -9.52
C THR A 562 -6.91 33.34 -10.44
N ASP A 563 -7.33 34.02 -11.51
CA ASP A 563 -6.43 34.61 -12.52
C ASP A 563 -5.42 33.59 -13.12
N GLY A 564 -5.82 32.33 -13.22
CA GLY A 564 -4.98 31.23 -13.74
C GLY A 564 -4.00 30.64 -12.72
N LEU A 565 -4.11 30.99 -11.43
CA LEU A 565 -3.26 30.49 -10.35
C LEU A 565 -4.07 29.72 -9.30
N ILE A 566 -3.40 28.79 -8.60
CA ILE A 566 -3.93 28.03 -7.46
C ILE A 566 -3.33 28.59 -6.18
N ASN A 567 -4.15 28.90 -5.19
CA ASN A 567 -3.76 29.60 -3.96
C ASN A 567 -4.08 28.83 -2.66
N PHE A 568 -4.33 27.52 -2.75
CA PHE A 568 -4.62 26.62 -1.62
C PHE A 568 -3.62 25.45 -1.58
N GLY A 569 -3.56 24.72 -0.46
CA GLY A 569 -2.67 23.55 -0.27
C GLY A 569 -1.48 23.80 0.68
N LEU A 570 -0.80 22.75 1.12
CA LEU A 570 0.19 22.69 2.19
C LEU A 570 1.50 23.47 1.92
N GLY A 571 1.78 23.82 0.66
CA GLY A 571 3.05 24.43 0.27
C GLY A 571 4.16 23.39 0.13
N ASP A 572 5.40 23.76 0.44
CA ASP A 572 6.55 22.85 0.33
C ASP A 572 6.74 22.16 1.68
N TRP A 573 6.00 21.08 1.88
CA TRP A 573 5.87 20.40 3.18
C TRP A 573 7.24 20.02 3.76
N ILE A 574 7.42 20.31 5.05
CA ILE A 574 8.67 20.09 5.81
C ILE A 574 9.89 20.89 5.27
N ALA A 575 9.68 21.96 4.49
CA ALA A 575 10.75 22.89 4.15
C ALA A 575 11.37 23.52 5.42
N LEU A 576 12.70 23.67 5.44
CA LEU A 576 13.40 24.39 6.51
C LEU A 576 13.22 25.91 6.37
N ASP A 577 13.08 26.40 5.14
CA ASP A 577 12.71 27.77 4.83
C ASP A 577 11.29 27.82 4.26
N THR A 578 10.32 28.21 5.09
CA THR A 578 8.90 28.27 4.73
C THR A 578 8.48 29.62 4.12
N SER A 579 9.43 30.45 3.66
CA SER A 579 9.12 31.79 3.12
C SER A 579 8.62 31.78 1.67
N ALA A 580 8.72 30.65 0.97
CA ALA A 580 8.17 30.51 -0.38
C ALA A 580 6.64 30.74 -0.38
N PRO A 581 6.09 31.53 -1.32
CA PRO A 581 4.66 31.72 -1.43
C PRO A 581 3.94 30.40 -1.77
N ARG A 582 2.96 29.99 -0.95
CA ARG A 582 2.12 28.80 -1.19
C ARG A 582 1.46 28.80 -2.57
N GLU A 583 0.98 29.96 -3.01
CA GLU A 583 0.39 30.12 -4.35
C GLU A 583 1.37 29.78 -5.48
N LEU A 584 2.66 30.13 -5.34
CA LEU A 584 3.69 29.80 -6.33
C LEU A 584 3.89 28.28 -6.41
N ILE A 585 3.99 27.61 -5.25
CA ILE A 585 4.19 26.17 -5.16
C ILE A 585 2.98 25.41 -5.74
N ALA A 586 1.77 25.78 -5.33
CA ALA A 586 0.56 25.14 -5.83
C ALA A 586 0.34 25.43 -7.33
N SER A 587 0.60 26.66 -7.80
CA SER A 587 0.47 26.98 -9.22
C SER A 587 1.53 26.28 -10.09
N HIS A 588 2.74 26.06 -9.57
CA HIS A 588 3.75 25.21 -10.22
C HIS A 588 3.29 23.75 -10.31
N GLY A 589 2.72 23.21 -9.22
CA GLY A 589 2.09 21.89 -9.21
C GLY A 589 0.97 21.78 -10.25
N TYR A 590 0.09 22.78 -10.36
CA TYR A 590 -0.97 22.82 -11.38
C TYR A 590 -0.42 22.83 -12.81
N MET A 591 0.64 23.61 -13.08
CA MET A 591 1.32 23.60 -14.37
C MET A 591 1.87 22.19 -14.71
N ARG A 592 2.47 21.49 -13.75
CA ARG A 592 2.95 20.11 -13.93
C ARG A 592 1.80 19.13 -14.20
N VAL A 593 0.68 19.27 -13.49
CA VAL A 593 -0.53 18.47 -13.73
C VAL A 593 -1.07 18.68 -15.15
N LEU A 594 -1.07 19.93 -15.64
CA LEU A 594 -1.47 20.24 -17.02
C LEU A 594 -0.51 19.62 -18.06
N ASP A 595 0.80 19.67 -17.82
CA ASP A 595 1.83 19.02 -18.66
C ASP A 595 1.58 17.51 -18.79
N SER A 596 1.30 16.86 -17.65
CA SER A 596 0.92 15.44 -17.62
C SER A 596 -0.41 15.19 -18.36
N ALA A 597 -1.41 16.03 -18.15
CA ALA A 597 -2.68 15.90 -18.85
C ALA A 597 -2.54 16.05 -20.38
N ILE A 598 -1.68 16.95 -20.84
CA ILE A 598 -1.38 17.12 -22.28
C ILE A 598 -0.86 15.81 -22.86
N ARG A 599 0.11 15.19 -22.17
CA ARG A 599 0.65 13.89 -22.57
C ARG A 599 -0.40 12.78 -22.55
N ALA A 600 -1.28 12.76 -21.55
CA ALA A 600 -2.41 11.83 -21.52
C ALA A 600 -3.34 12.04 -22.73
N ALA A 601 -3.67 13.28 -23.08
CA ALA A 601 -4.49 13.61 -24.24
C ALA A 601 -3.84 13.16 -25.56
N GLU A 602 -2.52 13.30 -25.69
CA GLU A 602 -1.76 12.80 -26.84
C GLU A 602 -1.82 11.27 -26.96
N LEU A 603 -1.61 10.55 -25.85
CA LEU A 603 -1.70 9.08 -25.80
C LEU A 603 -3.13 8.61 -26.16
N MET A 604 -4.15 9.31 -25.67
CA MET A 604 -5.56 9.03 -25.98
C MET A 604 -6.00 9.52 -27.37
N ARG A 605 -5.15 10.29 -28.05
CA ARG A 605 -5.44 10.95 -29.34
C ARG A 605 -6.70 11.84 -29.27
N ASP A 606 -6.92 12.47 -28.12
CA ASP A 606 -8.05 13.37 -27.86
C ASP A 606 -7.66 14.82 -28.22
N GLY A 607 -7.88 15.19 -29.48
CA GLY A 607 -7.47 16.49 -30.01
C GLY A 607 -8.24 17.69 -29.45
N GLU A 608 -9.48 17.49 -28.99
CA GLU A 608 -10.28 18.55 -28.36
C GLU A 608 -9.74 18.85 -26.95
N TRP A 609 -9.51 17.79 -26.16
CA TRP A 609 -8.93 17.94 -24.84
C TRP A 609 -7.51 18.52 -24.91
N LEU A 610 -6.70 18.08 -25.87
CA LEU A 610 -5.35 18.62 -26.10
C LEU A 610 -5.36 20.14 -26.37
N LEU A 611 -6.33 20.63 -27.16
CA LEU A 611 -6.46 22.06 -27.44
C LEU A 611 -6.85 22.84 -26.18
N GLU A 612 -7.85 22.37 -25.42
CA GLU A 612 -8.25 23.00 -24.14
C GLU A 612 -7.08 23.09 -23.17
N LEU A 613 -6.34 21.99 -23.02
CA LEU A 613 -5.18 21.92 -22.13
C LEU A 613 -4.06 22.85 -22.57
N GLY A 614 -3.79 22.95 -23.86
CA GLY A 614 -2.77 23.86 -24.41
C GLY A 614 -3.09 25.33 -24.14
N GLU A 615 -4.36 25.74 -24.33
CA GLU A 615 -4.82 27.10 -24.00
C GLU A 615 -4.68 27.38 -22.50
N ARG A 616 -5.08 26.41 -21.66
CA ARG A 616 -4.98 26.53 -20.22
C ARG A 616 -3.53 26.61 -19.74
N PHE A 617 -2.67 25.72 -20.22
CA PHE A 617 -1.25 25.70 -19.91
C PHE A 617 -0.59 27.04 -20.26
N ALA A 618 -0.92 27.61 -21.42
CA ALA A 618 -0.43 28.94 -21.81
C ALA A 618 -0.90 30.04 -20.84
N ALA A 619 -2.17 30.02 -20.41
CA ALA A 619 -2.70 31.00 -19.46
C ALA A 619 -2.00 30.93 -18.09
N VAL A 620 -1.86 29.73 -17.53
CA VAL A 620 -1.15 29.50 -16.25
C VAL A 620 0.32 29.94 -16.37
N THR A 621 0.97 29.59 -17.48
CA THR A 621 2.36 29.98 -17.76
C THR A 621 2.54 31.49 -17.84
N ILE A 622 1.57 32.23 -18.41
CA ILE A 622 1.57 33.69 -18.45
C ILE A 622 1.40 34.27 -17.04
N ALA A 623 0.46 33.75 -16.25
CA ALA A 623 0.23 34.22 -14.88
C ALA A 623 1.45 33.98 -13.97
N LEU A 624 2.07 32.79 -14.06
CA LEU A 624 3.29 32.45 -13.34
C LEU A 624 4.47 33.34 -13.72
N ARG A 625 4.52 33.87 -14.95
CA ARG A 625 5.56 34.81 -15.37
C ARG A 625 5.58 36.07 -14.52
N GLU A 626 4.43 36.53 -14.05
CA GLU A 626 4.33 37.70 -13.17
C GLU A 626 4.90 37.43 -11.76
N ARG A 627 5.19 36.17 -11.43
CA ARG A 627 5.81 35.75 -10.18
C ARG A 627 7.34 35.58 -10.29
N GLU A 628 7.94 35.75 -11.47
CA GLU A 628 9.37 35.51 -11.69
C GLU A 628 10.28 36.67 -11.28
N HIS A 629 10.05 37.17 -10.08
CA HIS A 629 10.91 38.15 -9.46
C HIS A 629 11.90 37.44 -8.54
N SER A 630 13.02 36.99 -9.11
CA SER A 630 14.08 36.37 -8.30
C SER A 630 14.93 37.41 -7.58
N SER A 631 15.25 37.11 -6.33
CA SER A 631 16.21 37.85 -5.50
C SER A 631 17.15 36.84 -4.82
N PRO A 632 18.42 37.19 -4.53
CA PRO A 632 19.28 36.35 -3.69
C PRO A 632 18.67 36.05 -2.30
N SER A 633 17.72 36.87 -1.83
CA SER A 633 17.02 36.68 -0.56
C SER A 633 15.81 35.75 -0.64
N SER A 634 15.40 35.32 -1.83
CA SER A 634 14.32 34.34 -2.02
C SER A 634 14.71 32.98 -1.41
N SER A 635 13.73 32.15 -1.07
CA SER A 635 14.00 30.79 -0.60
C SER A 635 14.51 29.89 -1.73
N GLN A 636 15.16 28.78 -1.37
CA GLN A 636 15.59 27.78 -2.36
C GLN A 636 14.40 27.21 -3.13
N THR A 637 13.27 26.96 -2.45
CA THR A 637 11.98 26.50 -3.03
C THR A 637 11.47 27.45 -4.10
N GLU A 638 11.44 28.75 -3.83
CA GLU A 638 11.03 29.74 -4.82
C GLU A 638 12.01 29.74 -6.01
N LEU A 639 13.31 29.86 -5.74
CA LEU A 639 14.33 29.98 -6.78
C LEU A 639 14.38 28.76 -7.70
N VAL A 640 14.24 27.54 -7.18
CA VAL A 640 14.24 26.33 -8.01
C VAL A 640 13.00 26.25 -8.91
N ILE A 641 11.83 26.66 -8.41
CA ILE A 641 10.61 26.78 -9.23
C ILE A 641 10.83 27.82 -10.34
N LEU A 642 11.42 28.97 -10.03
CA LEU A 642 11.69 30.02 -11.03
C LEU A 642 12.66 29.54 -12.13
N VAL A 643 13.65 28.71 -11.80
CA VAL A 643 14.53 28.08 -12.79
C VAL A 643 13.72 27.18 -13.73
N ASP A 644 12.91 26.27 -13.19
CA ASP A 644 12.09 25.34 -13.98
C ASP A 644 11.11 26.08 -14.90
N LEU A 645 10.42 27.11 -14.39
CA LEU A 645 9.50 27.93 -15.17
C LEU A 645 10.19 28.62 -16.35
N ALA A 646 11.35 29.24 -16.10
CA ALA A 646 12.11 29.91 -17.14
C ALA A 646 12.65 28.92 -18.20
N GLU A 647 13.14 27.76 -17.79
CA GLU A 647 13.65 26.72 -18.69
C GLU A 647 12.54 26.14 -19.58
N ARG A 648 11.35 25.83 -19.02
CA ARG A 648 10.20 25.34 -19.78
C ARG A 648 9.74 26.31 -20.87
N ARG A 649 9.96 27.61 -20.68
CA ARG A 649 9.67 28.64 -21.68
C ARG A 649 10.83 28.96 -22.60
N ASN A 650 11.96 28.27 -22.47
CA ASN A 650 13.20 28.55 -23.18
C ASN A 650 13.74 29.97 -22.95
N ASP A 651 13.47 30.58 -21.78
CA ASP A 651 14.05 31.87 -21.38
C ASP A 651 15.37 31.63 -20.64
N VAL A 652 16.43 31.40 -21.40
CA VAL A 652 17.77 31.08 -20.88
C VAL A 652 18.27 32.17 -19.94
N SER A 653 18.01 33.44 -20.22
CA SER A 653 18.51 34.55 -19.40
C SER A 653 17.84 34.58 -18.03
N ALA A 654 16.52 34.36 -17.97
CA ALA A 654 15.80 34.30 -16.70
C ALA A 654 16.20 33.05 -15.89
N ALA A 655 16.34 31.91 -16.57
CA ALA A 655 16.78 30.66 -15.95
C ALA A 655 18.18 30.78 -15.33
N ASP A 656 19.14 31.33 -16.07
CA ASP A 656 20.52 31.52 -15.60
C ASP A 656 20.58 32.51 -14.43
N LEU A 657 19.76 33.57 -14.45
CA LEU A 657 19.68 34.52 -13.34
C LEU A 657 19.10 33.88 -12.08
N ALA A 658 17.95 33.19 -12.18
CA ALA A 658 17.35 32.50 -11.05
C ALA A 658 18.28 31.41 -10.49
N PHE A 659 18.99 30.71 -11.37
CA PHE A 659 19.97 29.69 -10.99
C PHE A 659 21.19 30.30 -10.28
N ALA A 660 21.70 31.44 -10.73
CA ALA A 660 22.76 32.16 -10.03
C ALA A 660 22.31 32.57 -8.61
N HIS A 661 21.10 33.10 -8.46
CA HIS A 661 20.52 33.41 -7.16
C HIS A 661 20.32 32.15 -6.30
N LEU A 662 19.93 31.01 -6.90
CA LEU A 662 19.83 29.73 -6.18
C LEU A 662 21.16 29.31 -5.58
N LEU A 663 22.26 29.41 -6.35
CA LEU A 663 23.60 29.08 -5.84
C LEU A 663 24.08 30.06 -4.76
N GLU A 664 23.80 31.36 -4.93
CA GLU A 664 24.08 32.35 -3.88
C GLU A 664 23.29 32.04 -2.60
N ARG A 665 22.02 31.64 -2.74
CA ARG A 665 21.17 31.28 -1.61
C ARG A 665 21.66 30.02 -0.90
N ILE A 666 21.97 28.94 -1.64
CA ILE A 666 22.56 27.71 -1.10
C ILE A 666 23.85 28.03 -0.32
N ALA A 667 24.75 28.84 -0.90
CA ALA A 667 25.98 29.25 -0.23
C ALA A 667 25.70 30.08 1.05
N SER A 668 24.70 30.95 1.03
CA SER A 668 24.30 31.75 2.20
C SER A 668 23.67 30.92 3.31
N ASP A 669 23.00 29.82 2.96
CA ASP A 669 22.48 28.79 3.88
C ASP A 669 23.60 27.82 4.33
N GLY A 670 24.87 28.15 4.03
CA GLY A 670 26.03 27.38 4.41
C GLY A 670 26.11 26.04 3.67
N ASP A 671 25.72 25.99 2.41
CA ASP A 671 25.66 24.80 1.53
C ASP A 671 24.71 23.70 2.01
N ALA A 672 23.65 24.07 2.75
CA ALA A 672 22.56 23.18 3.14
C ALA A 672 21.36 23.33 2.21
N PHE A 673 20.62 22.25 1.98
CA PHE A 673 19.33 22.33 1.28
C PHE A 673 18.22 22.67 2.27
N THR A 674 17.39 23.65 1.91
CA THR A 674 16.32 24.18 2.78
C THR A 674 14.91 23.95 2.26
N VAL A 675 14.80 23.25 1.12
CA VAL A 675 13.55 22.85 0.46
C VAL A 675 12.79 21.77 1.24
N GLY A 676 11.50 21.68 0.98
CA GLY A 676 10.61 20.61 1.43
C GLY A 676 10.48 19.49 0.39
N GLU A 677 9.53 18.58 0.61
CA GLU A 677 9.37 17.39 -0.24
C GLU A 677 8.91 17.70 -1.67
N VAL A 678 8.10 18.75 -1.86
CA VAL A 678 7.51 19.08 -3.16
C VAL A 678 8.59 19.52 -4.15
N THR A 679 9.59 20.27 -3.67
CA THR A 679 10.65 20.82 -4.52
C THR A 679 12.01 20.15 -4.37
N PHE A 680 12.20 19.21 -3.43
CA PHE A 680 13.47 18.50 -3.28
C PHE A 680 13.89 17.74 -4.54
N GLY A 681 13.00 16.94 -5.14
CA GLY A 681 13.30 16.23 -6.39
C GLY A 681 13.66 17.19 -7.53
N LEU A 682 12.93 18.31 -7.65
CA LEU A 682 13.20 19.34 -8.64
C LEU A 682 14.57 20.00 -8.43
N LEU A 683 14.97 20.26 -7.18
CA LEU A 683 16.28 20.81 -6.85
C LEU A 683 17.39 19.88 -7.31
N ILE A 684 17.27 18.58 -7.03
CA ILE A 684 18.23 17.58 -7.50
C ILE A 684 18.32 17.58 -9.03
N ASP A 685 17.19 17.57 -9.73
CA ASP A 685 17.15 17.58 -11.20
C ASP A 685 17.77 18.84 -11.81
N VAL A 686 17.45 20.02 -11.28
CA VAL A 686 18.03 21.30 -11.74
C VAL A 686 19.55 21.31 -11.54
N LEU A 687 20.03 20.95 -10.35
CA LEU A 687 21.47 20.91 -10.06
C LEU A 687 22.19 19.87 -10.94
N GLN A 688 21.59 18.70 -11.15
CA GLN A 688 22.17 17.64 -11.99
C GLN A 688 22.25 18.06 -13.46
N ARG A 689 21.18 18.64 -14.03
CA ARG A 689 21.17 19.13 -15.43
C ARG A 689 22.20 20.24 -15.66
N ARG A 690 22.58 20.96 -14.60
CA ARG A 690 23.60 22.01 -14.60
C ARG A 690 25.00 21.51 -14.21
N GLY A 691 25.18 20.20 -14.04
CA GLY A 691 26.48 19.56 -13.81
C GLY A 691 27.01 19.67 -12.38
N LEU A 692 26.16 19.96 -11.39
CA LEU A 692 26.53 20.16 -9.99
C LEU A 692 26.37 18.89 -9.13
N GLY A 693 26.71 17.73 -9.70
CA GLY A 693 26.68 16.45 -8.98
C GLY A 693 27.55 16.43 -7.71
N ASP A 694 28.71 17.09 -7.76
CA ASP A 694 29.60 17.21 -6.59
C ASP A 694 28.95 18.03 -5.46
N LEU A 695 28.23 19.11 -5.79
CA LEU A 695 27.50 19.90 -4.79
C LEU A 695 26.40 19.04 -4.16
N ILE A 696 25.57 18.38 -4.98
CA ILE A 696 24.52 17.47 -4.49
C ILE A 696 25.11 16.46 -3.50
N TYR A 697 26.13 15.70 -3.92
CA TYR A 697 26.73 14.68 -3.08
C TYR A 697 27.34 15.28 -1.80
N SER A 698 28.08 16.38 -1.92
CA SER A 698 28.71 17.03 -0.77
C SER A 698 27.70 17.59 0.22
N THR A 699 26.54 18.08 -0.22
CA THR A 699 25.48 18.57 0.65
C THR A 699 24.71 17.44 1.31
N ILE A 700 24.24 16.43 0.56
CA ILE A 700 23.41 15.36 1.14
C ILE A 700 24.20 14.45 2.10
N SER A 701 25.52 14.36 1.95
CA SER A 701 26.39 13.54 2.81
C SER A 701 26.79 14.22 4.11
N ARG A 702 26.43 15.48 4.31
CA ARG A 702 26.82 16.24 5.49
C ARG A 702 26.10 15.79 6.77
N PRO A 703 26.84 15.52 7.86
CA PRO A 703 26.25 15.13 9.13
C PRO A 703 25.81 16.32 10.00
N ASP A 704 26.22 17.54 9.65
CA ASP A 704 26.11 18.74 10.49
C ASP A 704 24.89 19.64 10.18
N VAL A 705 24.19 19.38 9.08
CA VAL A 705 22.98 20.13 8.66
C VAL A 705 21.80 19.19 8.45
N PRO A 706 20.54 19.63 8.69
CA PRO A 706 19.37 18.77 8.46
C PRO A 706 19.35 18.23 7.02
N GLY A 707 19.13 16.92 6.88
CA GLY A 707 19.30 16.20 5.62
C GLY A 707 19.73 14.75 5.85
N TYR A 708 19.93 14.01 4.76
CA TYR A 708 20.22 12.57 4.82
C TYR A 708 21.48 12.23 5.63
N GLY A 709 22.58 12.98 5.46
CA GLY A 709 23.82 12.76 6.21
C GLY A 709 23.64 12.91 7.72
N MET A 710 22.87 13.92 8.17
CA MET A 710 22.54 14.08 9.59
C MET A 710 21.68 12.93 10.10
N GLN A 711 20.65 12.52 9.35
CA GLN A 711 19.81 11.38 9.76
C GLN A 711 20.66 10.11 9.94
N LEU A 712 21.55 9.80 8.98
CA LEU A 712 22.45 8.65 9.08
C LEU A 712 23.44 8.78 10.24
N ALA A 713 23.98 9.98 10.49
CA ALA A 713 24.87 10.24 11.63
C ALA A 713 24.16 10.10 12.99
N ARG A 714 22.85 10.35 13.04
CA ARG A 714 21.98 10.09 14.21
C ARG A 714 21.59 8.62 14.35
N GLY A 715 22.00 7.76 13.41
CA GLY A 715 21.81 6.31 13.50
C GLY A 715 20.42 5.84 13.11
N VAL A 716 19.66 6.63 12.33
CA VAL A 716 18.37 6.16 11.81
C VAL A 716 18.57 4.94 10.90
N THR A 717 17.56 4.09 10.88
CA THR A 717 17.57 2.81 10.14
C THR A 717 16.41 2.68 9.15
N ALA A 718 15.50 3.65 9.17
CA ALA A 718 14.51 3.99 8.15
C ALA A 718 14.47 5.52 8.07
N LEU A 719 14.13 6.11 6.92
CA LEU A 719 14.06 7.57 6.78
C LEU A 719 13.04 8.16 7.75
N ALA A 720 13.40 9.30 8.33
CA ALA A 720 12.48 10.10 9.14
C ALA A 720 11.71 11.10 8.27
N GLU A 721 10.54 11.51 8.73
CA GLU A 721 9.70 12.53 8.10
C GLU A 721 10.38 13.91 8.08
N THR A 722 11.07 14.29 9.15
CA THR A 722 11.80 15.57 9.23
C THR A 722 13.26 15.44 8.79
N TRP A 723 13.78 16.49 8.15
CA TRP A 723 15.19 16.56 7.74
C TRP A 723 16.17 16.39 8.91
N SER A 724 15.82 16.87 10.10
CA SER A 724 16.65 16.72 11.30
C SER A 724 16.48 15.37 12.00
N ALA A 725 15.49 14.55 11.60
CA ALA A 725 15.04 13.38 12.36
C ALA A 725 14.72 13.72 13.84
N GLU A 726 14.20 14.93 14.08
CA GLU A 726 13.70 15.34 15.39
C GLU A 726 12.24 14.98 15.53
N ARG A 727 11.78 14.90 16.79
CA ARG A 727 10.39 14.61 17.13
C ARG A 727 9.47 15.63 16.47
N LEU A 728 8.47 15.15 15.75
CA LEU A 728 7.24 15.90 15.49
C LEU A 728 6.30 15.62 16.67
N ALA A 729 5.73 16.66 17.27
CA ALA A 729 4.73 16.43 18.31
C ALA A 729 3.46 15.83 17.66
N VAL A 730 2.90 14.76 18.24
CA VAL A 730 1.62 14.20 17.80
C VAL A 730 0.55 15.31 17.88
N GLY A 731 0.07 15.76 16.72
CA GLY A 731 -0.90 16.86 16.59
C GLY A 731 -0.38 18.12 15.88
N GLU A 732 0.85 18.13 15.38
CA GLU A 732 1.37 19.20 14.50
C GLU A 732 1.16 18.93 13.00
N GLY A 733 0.58 17.78 12.65
CA GLY A 733 0.16 17.41 11.30
C GLY A 733 -1.35 17.21 11.20
#